data_AF-A0A254TZ82-F1
#
_entry.id   AF-A0A254TZ82-F1
#
_cell.length_a   1.000
_cell.length_b   1.000
_cell.length_c   1.000
_cell.angle_alpha   90.00
_cell.angle_beta   90.00
_cell.angle_gamma   90.00
#
_symmetry.space_group_name_H-M   'P 1'
#
loop_
_entity.id
_entity.type
_entity.pdbx_description
1 polymer ?
#
loop_
_entity_poly.entity_id
_entity_poly.type
_entity_poly.pdbx_seq_one_letter_code
_entity_poly.pdbx_strand_id
1 'polypeptide(L)'
;MKGYLSRGLAISMVAPAAYAQATRAVASLSAAAATVTTSPSAAPPLFPWEKVQLTENALARVDTALNNQSLSRIFAFGAGDSANNSGTPQHSCKVMPGDATWPTESTWNIFDQLLGGGLLKPAPLAASCYPDWPEYNTEQCSEITSNWLDDSLHYDDPSSIMAPLDEGRSCMPVGYNYTSTCTQGGYPTYVVNVSTVAQIQLSVNFARNQNLRLIVKNTGHDFNGKPSGKGGLSIWTHRLKDKVFYPSFTADGGYVGPAIKLGAGVQVSEAYDFGKELNLTVIGGGCLSVGVAGGFTLGGGHSPLSSMYGMAADQVLALEVVLADGRFITTTSKQNSDVFWMLLGGGGSTIGVVTSMTVKAYPQLPTTLVTFNWTIDDTPNAEAFWAAFQSYLDNFEDFVNAGTYGYYFLGSSGAEKGEASSGETDYNFRMVSFVAPNMTVPETQNLLKPWFDTLNSLNVSFTPIYSHADNFYEVWEEDNFPLETGGLDIYKLASRLLPRNVFENQDLRNRNFLAQKDAVDKGLFIMGFHISGKGSAVEPPTNIAVLPAWRDALSHVIVATEWDFTSSWETVYNSSLFVTDWMDALREISPDSGAYMNEGDLLEPNFQQAFYGANYPRLYELKQKYDPTGLFFALTAVGSEDWEVQVTDPLPYSWNNNGRLCPRSS
;
A
#
# COMPACT_ATOMS: atom_id res chain seq x y z
N MET A 1 40.90 -71.82 -23.30
CA MET A 1 39.74 -72.74 -23.22
C MET A 1 39.00 -72.43 -21.92
N LYS A 2 37.80 -71.83 -22.02
CA LYS A 2 36.49 -72.40 -21.62
C LYS A 2 36.36 -72.65 -20.10
N GLY A 3 35.37 -72.16 -19.37
CA GLY A 3 34.13 -71.52 -19.79
C GLY A 3 33.25 -71.07 -18.61
N TYR A 4 32.18 -70.39 -19.01
CA TYR A 4 31.09 -69.76 -18.26
C TYR A 4 30.29 -70.69 -17.34
N LEU A 5 29.69 -70.11 -16.29
CA LEU A 5 28.28 -70.36 -15.95
C LEU A 5 27.69 -69.17 -15.14
N SER A 6 26.70 -68.54 -15.76
CA SER A 6 25.86 -67.45 -15.28
C SER A 6 24.79 -67.99 -14.32
N ARG A 7 24.47 -67.23 -13.27
CA ARG A 7 23.20 -67.36 -12.52
C ARG A 7 22.41 -66.06 -12.70
N GLY A 8 21.35 -66.13 -13.49
CA GLY A 8 20.36 -65.07 -13.64
C GLY A 8 19.45 -64.98 -12.42
N LEU A 9 19.22 -63.77 -11.93
CA LEU A 9 18.06 -63.43 -11.11
C LEU A 9 17.01 -62.80 -12.04
N ALA A 10 15.81 -63.37 -12.04
CA ALA A 10 14.66 -62.82 -12.74
C ALA A 10 14.17 -61.55 -12.03
N ILE A 11 14.26 -60.41 -12.71
CA ILE A 11 13.56 -59.18 -12.33
C ILE A 11 12.11 -59.34 -12.76
N SER A 12 11.21 -59.51 -11.79
CA SER A 12 9.77 -59.44 -12.03
C SER A 12 9.41 -57.99 -12.35
N MET A 13 9.10 -57.71 -13.62
CA MET A 13 8.49 -56.46 -14.04
C MET A 13 7.03 -56.43 -13.56
N VAL A 14 6.78 -55.80 -12.43
CA VAL A 14 5.44 -55.33 -12.06
C VAL A 14 5.53 -53.86 -11.69
N ALA A 15 5.59 -52.99 -12.72
CA ALA A 15 5.06 -51.63 -12.66
C ALA A 15 5.18 -50.93 -14.03
N PRO A 16 4.18 -51.06 -14.92
CA PRO A 16 3.92 -49.99 -15.89
C PRO A 16 2.51 -49.38 -15.77
N ALA A 17 1.61 -49.96 -14.97
CA ALA A 17 0.21 -49.50 -14.90
C ALA A 17 0.00 -48.31 -13.94
N ALA A 18 0.68 -48.29 -12.79
CA ALA A 18 0.51 -47.23 -11.78
C ALA A 18 1.11 -45.88 -12.21
N TYR A 19 2.24 -45.90 -12.94
CA TYR A 19 2.88 -44.69 -13.46
C TYR A 19 2.12 -44.10 -14.66
N ALA A 20 1.46 -44.95 -15.46
CA ALA A 20 0.62 -44.53 -16.59
C ALA A 20 -0.74 -43.94 -16.15
N GLN A 21 -1.26 -44.31 -14.98
CA GLN A 21 -2.46 -43.71 -14.40
C GLN A 21 -2.20 -42.33 -13.77
N ALA A 22 -1.05 -42.14 -13.10
CA ALA A 22 -0.66 -40.84 -12.56
C ALA A 22 -0.36 -39.81 -13.67
N THR A 23 0.21 -40.25 -14.81
CA THR A 23 0.51 -39.37 -15.95
C THR A 23 -0.72 -39.07 -16.84
N ARG A 24 -1.77 -39.91 -16.82
CA ARG A 24 -3.04 -39.61 -17.49
C ARG A 24 -3.93 -38.63 -16.74
N ALA A 25 -3.87 -38.57 -15.42
CA ALA A 25 -4.65 -37.61 -14.62
C ALA A 25 -4.21 -36.16 -14.85
N VAL A 26 -2.90 -35.94 -15.00
CA VAL A 26 -2.30 -34.59 -15.18
C VAL A 26 -2.57 -34.00 -16.57
N ALA A 27 -2.86 -34.81 -17.59
CA ALA A 27 -3.19 -34.33 -18.94
C ALA A 27 -4.64 -33.80 -19.09
N SER A 28 -5.46 -33.84 -18.04
CA SER A 28 -6.89 -33.50 -18.06
C SER A 28 -7.30 -32.32 -17.17
N LEU A 29 -6.35 -31.74 -16.43
CA LEU A 29 -6.59 -30.59 -15.57
C LEU A 29 -6.62 -29.31 -16.40
N SER A 30 -7.76 -28.63 -16.40
CA SER A 30 -7.94 -27.30 -16.97
C SER A 30 -8.05 -26.25 -15.86
N ALA A 31 -8.01 -24.98 -16.24
CA ALA A 31 -8.28 -23.88 -15.31
C ALA A 31 -9.59 -24.12 -14.53
N ALA A 32 -9.55 -23.99 -13.20
CA ALA A 32 -10.68 -24.21 -12.33
C ALA A 32 -11.56 -22.97 -12.25
N ALA A 33 -12.41 -22.80 -13.27
CA ALA A 33 -13.31 -21.66 -13.34
C ALA A 33 -14.69 -22.03 -13.90
N ALA A 34 -15.66 -21.18 -13.60
CA ALA A 34 -16.97 -21.14 -14.24
C ALA A 34 -17.35 -19.69 -14.49
N THR A 35 -18.05 -19.43 -15.60
CA THR A 35 -18.64 -18.11 -15.84
C THR A 35 -19.97 -18.02 -15.10
N VAL A 36 -20.06 -17.11 -14.15
CA VAL A 36 -21.28 -16.86 -13.36
C VAL A 36 -22.10 -15.77 -14.04
N THR A 37 -23.38 -16.05 -14.28
CA THR A 37 -24.36 -15.05 -14.69
C THR A 37 -24.83 -14.28 -13.47
N THR A 38 -24.54 -12.98 -13.40
CA THR A 38 -25.03 -12.11 -12.32
C THR A 38 -26.47 -11.70 -12.55
N SER A 39 -27.25 -11.51 -11.47
CA SER A 39 -28.57 -10.88 -11.56
C SER A 39 -28.43 -9.47 -12.16
N PRO A 40 -29.33 -9.03 -13.06
CA PRO A 40 -29.35 -7.65 -13.56
C PRO A 40 -29.48 -6.59 -12.45
N SER A 41 -29.88 -7.00 -11.24
CA SER A 41 -30.09 -6.13 -10.08
C SER A 41 -28.86 -5.91 -9.19
N ALA A 42 -27.74 -6.59 -9.43
CA ALA A 42 -26.51 -6.36 -8.68
C ALA A 42 -25.80 -5.12 -9.24
N ALA A 43 -25.92 -4.00 -8.54
CA ALA A 43 -25.22 -2.76 -8.87
C ALA A 43 -24.02 -2.58 -7.92
N PRO A 44 -22.80 -2.33 -8.42
CA PRO A 44 -22.42 -2.23 -9.83
C PRO A 44 -22.31 -3.61 -10.54
N PRO A 45 -22.52 -3.68 -11.87
CA PRO A 45 -22.24 -4.88 -12.65
C PRO A 45 -20.79 -5.35 -12.53
N LEU A 46 -20.59 -6.67 -12.51
CA LEU A 46 -19.26 -7.28 -12.56
C LEU A 46 -18.56 -7.07 -13.91
N PHE A 47 -17.25 -6.82 -13.89
CA PHE A 47 -16.41 -6.90 -15.07
C PHE A 47 -16.45 -8.30 -15.71
N PRO A 48 -16.13 -8.46 -17.01
CA PRO A 48 -16.11 -9.77 -17.66
C PRO A 48 -15.22 -10.79 -16.93
N TRP A 49 -14.04 -10.38 -16.46
CA TRP A 49 -13.11 -11.24 -15.72
C TRP A 49 -13.56 -11.53 -14.28
N GLU A 50 -14.40 -10.67 -13.68
CA GLU A 50 -15.02 -10.91 -12.37
C GLU A 50 -16.11 -11.98 -12.43
N LYS A 51 -16.69 -12.22 -13.60
CA LYS A 51 -17.66 -13.30 -13.81
C LYS A 51 -16.99 -14.66 -13.90
N VAL A 52 -15.68 -14.72 -14.13
CA VAL A 52 -14.90 -15.96 -14.16
C VAL A 52 -14.48 -16.29 -12.73
N GLN A 53 -15.25 -17.19 -12.10
CA GLN A 53 -15.15 -17.48 -10.65
C GLN A 53 -14.90 -18.95 -10.39
N LEU A 54 -14.28 -19.24 -9.26
CA LEU A 54 -14.28 -20.55 -8.65
C LEU A 54 -15.67 -20.79 -8.03
N THR A 55 -16.26 -21.94 -8.30
CA THR A 55 -17.59 -22.33 -7.77
C THR A 55 -17.51 -23.74 -7.18
N GLU A 56 -18.48 -24.12 -6.36
CA GLU A 56 -18.57 -25.50 -5.83
C GLU A 56 -18.59 -26.54 -6.95
N ASN A 57 -19.28 -26.25 -8.07
CA ASN A 57 -19.29 -27.12 -9.24
C ASN A 57 -17.92 -27.20 -9.93
N ALA A 58 -17.19 -26.07 -10.01
CA ALA A 58 -15.83 -26.08 -10.55
C ALA A 58 -14.90 -26.91 -9.66
N LEU A 59 -15.02 -26.77 -8.33
CA LEU A 59 -14.27 -27.57 -7.36
C LEU A 59 -14.63 -29.06 -7.40
N ALA A 60 -15.90 -29.42 -7.60
CA ALA A 60 -16.31 -30.82 -7.76
C ALA A 60 -15.69 -31.46 -9.02
N ARG A 61 -15.53 -30.69 -10.12
CA ARG A 61 -14.81 -31.15 -11.31
C ARG A 61 -13.32 -31.33 -11.04
N VAL A 62 -12.71 -30.39 -10.31
CA VAL A 62 -11.31 -30.51 -9.86
C VAL A 62 -11.13 -31.77 -9.01
N ASP A 63 -12.02 -31.99 -8.05
CA ASP A 63 -11.98 -33.18 -7.18
C ASP A 63 -12.07 -34.48 -7.97
N THR A 64 -12.99 -34.54 -8.95
CA THR A 64 -13.14 -35.68 -9.85
C THR A 64 -11.89 -35.89 -10.71
N ALA A 65 -11.29 -34.81 -11.24
CA ALA A 65 -10.11 -34.87 -12.11
C ALA A 65 -8.84 -35.29 -11.35
N LEU A 66 -8.68 -34.78 -10.12
CA LEU A 66 -7.54 -35.14 -9.27
C LEU A 66 -7.66 -36.55 -8.70
N ASN A 67 -8.90 -37.02 -8.46
CA ASN A 67 -9.19 -38.32 -7.84
C ASN A 67 -8.35 -38.58 -6.57
N ASN A 68 -8.12 -37.52 -5.79
CA ASN A 68 -7.32 -37.54 -4.57
C ASN A 68 -7.86 -36.50 -3.59
N GLN A 69 -8.66 -36.96 -2.63
CA GLN A 69 -9.37 -36.08 -1.70
C GLN A 69 -8.43 -35.19 -0.87
N SER A 70 -7.26 -35.68 -0.50
CA SER A 70 -6.28 -34.88 0.26
C SER A 70 -5.76 -33.70 -0.57
N LEU A 71 -5.53 -33.92 -1.86
CA LEU A 71 -5.07 -32.89 -2.78
C LEU A 71 -6.20 -31.91 -3.16
N SER A 72 -7.42 -32.41 -3.39
CA SER A 72 -8.59 -31.58 -3.69
C SER A 72 -8.93 -30.60 -2.56
N ARG A 73 -8.79 -31.04 -1.30
CA ARG A 73 -9.04 -30.20 -0.12
C ARG A 73 -8.16 -28.96 -0.05
N ILE A 74 -7.00 -28.98 -0.71
CA ILE A 74 -6.10 -27.83 -0.74
C ILE A 74 -6.74 -26.65 -1.49
N PHE A 75 -7.62 -26.91 -2.47
CA PHE A 75 -8.25 -25.87 -3.27
C PHE A 75 -9.67 -25.50 -2.81
N ALA A 76 -10.22 -26.21 -1.82
CA ALA A 76 -11.59 -26.05 -1.35
C ALA A 76 -11.81 -24.70 -0.65
N PHE A 77 -13.05 -24.18 -0.68
CA PHE A 77 -13.46 -23.03 0.13
C PHE A 77 -13.39 -23.33 1.63
N GLY A 78 -13.27 -22.27 2.43
CA GLY A 78 -13.42 -22.36 3.88
C GLY A 78 -14.85 -22.76 4.26
N ALA A 79 -14.99 -23.49 5.37
CA ALA A 79 -16.30 -23.77 5.95
C ALA A 79 -16.98 -22.44 6.30
N GLY A 80 -18.07 -22.09 5.61
CA GLY A 80 -18.85 -20.90 5.94
C GLY A 80 -19.49 -21.08 7.31
N ASP A 81 -19.38 -20.08 8.18
CA ASP A 81 -20.00 -19.94 9.50
C ASP A 81 -20.62 -21.23 10.05
N SER A 82 -19.76 -22.16 10.45
CA SER A 82 -20.16 -23.30 11.27
C SER A 82 -19.72 -23.00 12.68
N ALA A 83 -20.65 -22.45 13.46
CA ALA A 83 -20.66 -22.52 14.91
C ALA A 83 -20.44 -23.98 15.34
N ASN A 84 -19.17 -24.40 15.46
CA ASN A 84 -18.72 -25.64 16.09
C ASN A 84 -17.18 -25.83 16.11
N ASN A 85 -16.37 -24.79 15.98
CA ASN A 85 -15.00 -24.83 16.49
C ASN A 85 -14.97 -24.09 17.83
N SER A 86 -15.36 -24.80 18.90
CA SER A 86 -15.20 -24.35 20.29
C SER A 86 -13.75 -24.36 20.77
N GLY A 87 -12.79 -24.38 19.84
CA GLY A 87 -11.36 -24.27 20.10
C GLY A 87 -10.83 -23.04 19.38
N THR A 88 -10.07 -22.22 20.09
CA THR A 88 -9.24 -21.17 19.49
C THR A 88 -8.41 -21.80 18.37
N PRO A 89 -8.40 -21.24 17.15
CA PRO A 89 -7.53 -21.73 16.08
C PRO A 89 -6.10 -21.81 16.61
N GLN A 90 -5.51 -23.00 16.58
CA GLN A 90 -4.12 -23.14 17.00
C GLN A 90 -3.24 -22.57 15.90
N HIS A 91 -2.79 -21.34 16.08
CA HIS A 91 -1.86 -20.71 15.15
C HIS A 91 -0.53 -21.45 15.18
N SER A 92 0.06 -21.66 14.01
CA SER A 92 1.41 -22.18 13.83
C SER A 92 2.18 -21.28 12.87
N CYS A 93 3.50 -21.30 12.93
CA CYS A 93 4.31 -20.56 11.97
C CYS A 93 3.93 -20.93 10.53
N LYS A 94 3.95 -19.94 9.65
CA LYS A 94 3.70 -20.16 8.23
C LYS A 94 4.82 -21.04 7.65
N VAL A 95 4.41 -21.90 6.73
CA VAL A 95 5.29 -22.86 6.04
C VAL A 95 6.17 -22.09 5.06
N MET A 96 7.46 -22.44 4.98
CA MET A 96 8.46 -21.81 4.11
C MET A 96 9.20 -22.83 3.24
N PRO A 97 9.82 -22.40 2.13
CA PRO A 97 10.69 -23.26 1.33
C PRO A 97 11.74 -23.97 2.20
N GLY A 98 11.85 -25.29 2.03
CA GLY A 98 12.75 -26.14 2.81
C GLY A 98 12.09 -26.86 3.99
N ASP A 99 10.89 -26.45 4.42
CA ASP A 99 10.12 -27.18 5.42
C ASP A 99 9.61 -28.53 4.87
N ALA A 100 9.50 -29.54 5.73
CA ALA A 100 8.95 -30.85 5.34
C ALA A 100 7.49 -30.78 4.87
N THR A 101 6.76 -29.76 5.30
CA THR A 101 5.36 -29.49 4.93
C THR A 101 5.23 -28.52 3.75
N TRP A 102 6.34 -28.03 3.18
CA TRP A 102 6.30 -27.19 1.98
C TRP A 102 5.67 -27.96 0.82
N PRO A 103 4.75 -27.35 0.03
CA PRO A 103 4.13 -28.05 -1.08
C PRO A 103 5.16 -28.57 -2.08
N THR A 104 4.99 -29.81 -2.52
CA THR A 104 5.88 -30.45 -3.50
C THR A 104 5.79 -29.75 -4.87
N GLU A 105 6.81 -29.93 -5.72
CA GLU A 105 6.75 -29.42 -7.11
C GLU A 105 5.52 -29.91 -7.87
N SER A 106 5.11 -31.16 -7.66
CA SER A 106 3.87 -31.68 -8.26
C SER A 106 2.62 -30.94 -7.78
N THR A 107 2.59 -30.50 -6.52
CA THR A 107 1.47 -29.73 -5.96
C THR A 107 1.44 -28.32 -6.55
N TRP A 108 2.60 -27.66 -6.66
CA TRP A 108 2.73 -26.36 -7.34
C TRP A 108 2.34 -26.44 -8.82
N ASN A 109 2.76 -27.48 -9.54
CA ASN A 109 2.40 -27.69 -10.95
C ASN A 109 0.89 -27.90 -11.14
N ILE A 110 0.22 -28.59 -10.21
CA ILE A 110 -1.24 -28.75 -10.25
C ILE A 110 -1.91 -27.42 -9.97
N PHE A 111 -1.45 -26.66 -8.97
CA PHE A 111 -1.96 -25.32 -8.71
C PHE A 111 -1.84 -24.43 -9.95
N ASP A 112 -0.69 -24.42 -10.62
CA ASP A 112 -0.49 -23.63 -11.85
C ASP A 112 -1.43 -24.07 -13.00
N GLN A 113 -1.65 -25.38 -13.19
CA GLN A 113 -2.63 -25.88 -14.16
C GLN A 113 -4.06 -25.42 -13.84
N LEU A 114 -4.45 -25.42 -12.57
CA LEU A 114 -5.76 -24.92 -12.12
C LEU A 114 -5.88 -23.39 -12.27
N LEU A 115 -4.77 -22.65 -12.17
CA LEU A 115 -4.70 -21.23 -12.49
C LEU A 115 -4.73 -20.95 -14.00
N GLY A 116 -4.43 -21.94 -14.84
CA GLY A 116 -4.29 -21.77 -16.28
C GLY A 116 -2.93 -21.20 -16.70
N GLY A 117 -1.85 -21.50 -15.97
CA GLY A 117 -0.49 -21.02 -16.28
C GLY A 117 -0.17 -19.64 -15.68
N GLY A 118 -0.91 -19.21 -14.65
CA GLY A 118 -0.77 -17.89 -14.02
C GLY A 118 0.27 -17.82 -12.90
N LEU A 119 0.93 -18.93 -12.55
CA LEU A 119 1.92 -18.98 -11.48
C LEU A 119 3.31 -18.61 -11.99
N LEU A 120 3.92 -17.63 -11.32
CA LEU A 120 5.29 -17.19 -11.53
C LEU A 120 6.16 -17.62 -10.35
N LYS A 121 7.44 -17.87 -10.63
CA LYS A 121 8.49 -18.06 -9.62
C LYS A 121 9.63 -17.06 -9.90
N PRO A 122 9.40 -15.76 -9.64
CA PRO A 122 10.37 -14.72 -9.99
C PRO A 122 11.61 -14.80 -9.10
N ALA A 123 12.78 -14.54 -9.69
CA ALA A 123 13.97 -14.18 -8.95
C ALA A 123 13.83 -12.73 -8.41
N PRO A 124 14.57 -12.33 -7.36
CA PRO A 124 14.63 -10.94 -6.95
C PRO A 124 15.01 -10.01 -8.11
N LEU A 125 14.45 -8.80 -8.14
CA LEU A 125 14.59 -7.87 -9.26
C LEU A 125 16.06 -7.68 -9.68
N ALA A 126 16.96 -7.42 -8.73
CA ALA A 126 18.39 -7.22 -9.01
C ALA A 126 19.22 -8.51 -9.14
N ALA A 127 18.62 -9.69 -9.22
CA ALA A 127 19.35 -10.96 -9.29
C ALA A 127 20.30 -11.04 -10.50
N SER A 128 19.94 -10.37 -11.61
CA SER A 128 20.78 -10.27 -12.80
C SER A 128 22.15 -9.60 -12.56
N CYS A 129 22.31 -8.86 -11.46
CA CYS A 129 23.59 -8.28 -11.05
C CYS A 129 24.55 -9.25 -10.35
N TYR A 130 24.13 -10.48 -10.06
CA TYR A 130 24.87 -11.40 -9.19
C TYR A 130 25.26 -12.70 -9.90
N PRO A 131 26.56 -13.00 -10.10
CA PRO A 131 27.03 -14.18 -10.84
C PRO A 131 26.56 -15.54 -10.32
N ASP A 132 26.17 -15.62 -9.05
CA ASP A 132 25.68 -16.85 -8.41
C ASP A 132 24.23 -17.19 -8.79
N TRP A 133 23.50 -16.26 -9.41
CA TRP A 133 22.13 -16.46 -9.85
C TRP A 133 22.07 -16.89 -11.34
N PRO A 134 21.19 -17.84 -11.70
CA PRO A 134 20.96 -18.20 -13.11
C PRO A 134 20.59 -17.02 -14.01
N GLU A 135 20.00 -15.97 -13.44
CA GLU A 135 19.56 -14.75 -14.11
C GLU A 135 20.72 -13.76 -14.40
N TYR A 136 21.95 -14.05 -13.98
CA TYR A 136 23.09 -13.15 -14.15
C TYR A 136 23.25 -12.67 -15.59
N ASN A 137 23.16 -11.36 -15.78
CA ASN A 137 23.30 -10.68 -17.06
C ASN A 137 23.75 -9.24 -16.84
N THR A 138 24.94 -8.89 -17.33
CA THR A 138 25.54 -7.57 -17.12
C THR A 138 24.79 -6.43 -17.80
N GLU A 139 24.15 -6.69 -18.95
CA GLU A 139 23.36 -5.68 -19.67
C GLU A 139 22.07 -5.39 -18.90
N GLN A 140 21.36 -6.44 -18.49
CA GLN A 140 20.15 -6.31 -17.66
C GLN A 140 20.47 -5.67 -16.30
N CYS A 141 21.60 -6.03 -15.68
CA CYS A 141 22.02 -5.39 -14.44
C CYS A 141 22.24 -3.88 -14.63
N SER A 142 22.88 -3.46 -15.73
CA SER A 142 23.09 -2.04 -16.04
C SER A 142 21.78 -1.30 -16.26
N GLU A 143 20.81 -1.92 -16.93
CA GLU A 143 19.47 -1.37 -17.14
C GLU A 143 18.71 -1.20 -15.81
N ILE A 144 18.69 -2.24 -14.97
CA ILE A 144 18.07 -2.21 -13.64
C ILE A 144 18.74 -1.15 -12.76
N THR A 145 20.06 -1.07 -12.76
CA THR A 145 20.81 -0.11 -11.95
C THR A 145 20.49 1.33 -12.37
N SER A 146 20.37 1.59 -13.68
CA SER A 146 20.12 2.93 -14.21
C SER A 146 18.68 3.40 -13.96
N ASN A 147 17.74 2.47 -13.84
CA ASN A 147 16.32 2.75 -13.60
C ASN A 147 15.88 2.37 -12.18
N TRP A 148 16.82 2.09 -11.26
CA TRP A 148 16.49 1.56 -9.93
C TRP A 148 15.56 2.49 -9.13
N LEU A 149 15.65 3.78 -9.39
CA LEU A 149 14.87 4.80 -8.72
C LEU A 149 13.53 5.12 -9.42
N ASP A 150 13.25 4.47 -10.55
CA ASP A 150 11.99 4.60 -11.27
C ASP A 150 10.94 3.67 -10.67
N ASP A 151 9.83 4.25 -10.19
CA ASP A 151 8.67 3.52 -9.70
C ASP A 151 8.20 2.40 -10.63
N SER A 152 8.27 2.64 -11.94
CA SER A 152 7.79 1.71 -12.96
C SER A 152 8.55 0.40 -12.98
N LEU A 153 9.85 0.44 -12.71
CA LEU A 153 10.66 -0.76 -12.58
C LEU A 153 10.12 -1.67 -11.46
N HIS A 154 9.66 -1.08 -10.36
CA HIS A 154 9.17 -1.82 -9.19
C HIS A 154 7.71 -2.27 -9.32
N TYR A 155 6.80 -1.40 -9.81
CA TYR A 155 5.40 -1.79 -9.91
C TYR A 155 5.12 -2.76 -11.07
N ASP A 156 5.94 -2.75 -12.13
CA ASP A 156 5.82 -3.72 -13.23
C ASP A 156 6.54 -5.05 -12.95
N ASP A 157 7.42 -5.12 -11.95
CA ASP A 157 7.98 -6.38 -11.46
C ASP A 157 6.97 -7.12 -10.56
N PRO A 158 6.76 -8.44 -10.74
CA PRO A 158 5.80 -9.20 -9.94
C PRO A 158 6.20 -9.37 -8.46
N SER A 159 7.47 -9.18 -8.11
CA SER A 159 8.02 -9.52 -6.79
C SER A 159 8.51 -8.31 -5.98
N SER A 160 9.00 -7.27 -6.64
CA SER A 160 9.61 -6.10 -6.02
C SER A 160 8.60 -5.16 -5.37
N ILE A 161 9.05 -4.44 -4.35
CA ILE A 161 8.35 -3.28 -3.77
C ILE A 161 9.25 -2.04 -3.83
N MET A 162 8.67 -0.86 -3.63
CA MET A 162 9.38 0.43 -3.70
C MET A 162 10.18 0.76 -2.44
N ALA A 163 9.99 0.00 -1.35
CA ALA A 163 10.73 0.13 -0.09
C ALA A 163 11.59 -1.14 0.19
N PRO A 164 12.78 -1.28 -0.43
CA PRO A 164 13.62 -2.48 -0.27
C PRO A 164 14.08 -2.74 1.17
N LEU A 165 14.03 -1.71 2.03
CA LEU A 165 14.27 -1.82 3.47
C LEU A 165 13.43 -2.94 4.09
N ASP A 166 12.15 -3.02 3.72
CA ASP A 166 11.21 -4.01 4.27
C ASP A 166 11.40 -5.42 3.70
N GLU A 167 12.09 -5.54 2.56
CA GLU A 167 12.51 -6.84 2.00
C GLU A 167 13.85 -7.33 2.58
N GLY A 168 14.44 -6.56 3.49
CA GLY A 168 15.72 -6.86 4.12
C GLY A 168 16.92 -6.46 3.25
N ARG A 169 16.71 -5.60 2.23
CA ARG A 169 17.78 -5.08 1.35
C ARG A 169 18.61 -6.22 0.72
N SER A 170 17.93 -7.34 0.48
CA SER A 170 18.56 -8.65 0.32
C SER A 170 19.15 -8.89 -1.06
N CYS A 171 18.76 -8.08 -2.04
CA CYS A 171 19.22 -8.14 -3.42
C CYS A 171 19.05 -6.76 -4.07
N MET A 172 20.09 -5.94 -3.99
CA MET A 172 20.13 -4.57 -4.51
C MET A 172 21.14 -4.47 -5.65
N PRO A 173 20.97 -3.61 -6.66
CA PRO A 173 21.97 -3.43 -7.71
C PRO A 173 23.24 -2.74 -7.19
N VAL A 174 24.34 -2.86 -7.94
CA VAL A 174 25.62 -2.24 -7.60
C VAL A 174 25.47 -0.72 -7.50
N GLY A 175 25.95 -0.13 -6.40
CA GLY A 175 25.82 1.30 -6.12
C GLY A 175 24.70 1.63 -5.13
N TYR A 176 23.72 0.75 -5.00
CA TYR A 176 22.62 0.84 -4.02
C TYR A 176 22.73 -0.25 -2.93
N ASN A 177 23.70 -1.15 -3.05
CA ASN A 177 23.78 -2.35 -2.25
C ASN A 177 24.60 -2.17 -0.97
N TYR A 178 23.99 -2.50 0.17
CA TYR A 178 24.69 -2.63 1.45
C TYR A 178 25.57 -3.88 1.54
N THR A 179 25.13 -4.98 0.91
CA THR A 179 25.89 -6.24 0.88
C THR A 179 26.33 -6.58 -0.54
N SER A 180 27.39 -7.38 -0.69
CA SER A 180 27.80 -7.93 -2.00
C SER A 180 27.09 -9.24 -2.37
N THR A 181 25.99 -9.59 -1.69
CA THR A 181 25.24 -10.83 -1.90
C THR A 181 23.81 -10.54 -2.29
N CYS A 182 23.21 -11.44 -3.09
CA CYS A 182 21.80 -11.44 -3.39
C CYS A 182 21.14 -12.72 -2.86
N THR A 183 20.08 -12.57 -2.08
CA THR A 183 19.22 -13.66 -1.62
C THR A 183 17.76 -13.31 -1.87
N GLN A 184 16.87 -14.32 -1.85
CA GLN A 184 15.42 -14.10 -1.99
C GLN A 184 14.88 -13.10 -0.96
N GLY A 185 15.43 -13.08 0.26
CA GLY A 185 15.01 -12.17 1.32
C GLY A 185 13.50 -12.11 1.56
N GLY A 186 12.97 -10.90 1.66
CA GLY A 186 11.54 -10.61 1.81
C GLY A 186 10.73 -10.68 0.52
N TYR A 187 11.34 -10.92 -0.65
CA TYR A 187 10.60 -11.13 -1.89
C TYR A 187 9.71 -12.39 -1.79
N PRO A 188 8.49 -12.39 -2.35
CA PRO A 188 7.66 -13.59 -2.40
C PRO A 188 8.35 -14.70 -3.20
N THR A 189 8.16 -15.96 -2.80
CA THR A 189 8.73 -17.10 -3.54
C THR A 189 7.94 -17.43 -4.81
N TYR A 190 6.62 -17.26 -4.73
CA TYR A 190 5.70 -17.47 -5.84
C TYR A 190 4.79 -16.27 -5.98
N VAL A 191 4.41 -15.93 -7.22
CA VAL A 191 3.47 -14.85 -7.52
C VAL A 191 2.41 -15.37 -8.47
N VAL A 192 1.15 -15.04 -8.22
CA VAL A 192 0.05 -15.31 -9.14
C VAL A 192 -0.28 -14.02 -9.88
N ASN A 193 -0.01 -14.00 -11.18
CA ASN A 193 -0.39 -12.90 -12.06
C ASN A 193 -1.87 -13.04 -12.41
N VAL A 194 -2.73 -12.38 -11.62
CA VAL A 194 -4.18 -12.61 -11.72
C VAL A 194 -4.80 -11.82 -12.87
N SER A 195 -5.73 -12.48 -13.54
CA SER A 195 -6.57 -11.92 -14.59
C SER A 195 -8.04 -12.30 -14.44
N THR A 196 -8.39 -13.09 -13.41
CA THR A 196 -9.77 -13.54 -13.11
C THR A 196 -9.98 -13.68 -11.60
N VAL A 197 -11.23 -13.59 -11.15
CA VAL A 197 -11.58 -13.84 -9.74
C VAL A 197 -11.28 -15.29 -9.33
N ALA A 198 -11.49 -16.26 -10.22
CA ALA A 198 -11.18 -17.67 -9.97
C ALA A 198 -9.73 -17.90 -9.51
N GLN A 199 -8.76 -17.22 -10.15
CA GLN A 199 -7.35 -17.31 -9.79
C GLN A 199 -7.06 -16.75 -8.39
N ILE A 200 -7.72 -15.64 -8.02
CA ILE A 200 -7.62 -15.06 -6.68
C ILE A 200 -8.21 -16.02 -5.63
N GLN A 201 -9.40 -16.56 -5.88
CA GLN A 201 -10.06 -17.53 -4.99
C GLN A 201 -9.24 -18.80 -4.79
N LEU A 202 -8.67 -19.35 -5.87
CA LEU A 202 -7.77 -20.51 -5.80
C LEU A 202 -6.53 -20.20 -4.97
N SER A 203 -5.93 -19.03 -5.14
CA SER A 203 -4.73 -18.62 -4.40
C SER A 203 -4.99 -18.46 -2.91
N VAL A 204 -6.11 -17.82 -2.54
CA VAL A 204 -6.57 -17.69 -1.15
C VAL A 204 -6.80 -19.07 -0.52
N ASN A 205 -7.53 -19.94 -1.21
CA ASN A 205 -7.80 -21.30 -0.71
C ASN A 205 -6.51 -22.11 -0.56
N PHE A 206 -5.64 -22.08 -1.57
CA PHE A 206 -4.38 -22.79 -1.57
C PHE A 206 -3.48 -22.34 -0.40
N ALA A 207 -3.30 -21.03 -0.22
CA ALA A 207 -2.48 -20.49 0.86
C ALA A 207 -3.04 -20.84 2.24
N ARG A 208 -4.36 -20.67 2.46
CA ARG A 208 -5.03 -21.03 3.71
C ARG A 208 -4.86 -22.51 4.04
N ASN A 209 -5.19 -23.38 3.09
CA ASN A 209 -5.22 -24.82 3.31
C ASN A 209 -3.83 -25.46 3.33
N GLN A 210 -2.78 -24.74 2.92
CA GLN A 210 -1.36 -25.15 3.05
C GLN A 210 -0.61 -24.38 4.14
N ASN A 211 -1.28 -23.48 4.88
CA ASN A 211 -0.65 -22.61 5.87
C ASN A 211 0.55 -21.82 5.31
N LEU A 212 0.43 -21.33 4.08
CA LEU A 212 1.41 -20.44 3.46
C LEU A 212 1.18 -19.01 3.95
N ARG A 213 2.25 -18.21 3.93
CA ARG A 213 2.13 -16.75 4.04
C ARG A 213 1.53 -16.22 2.73
N LEU A 214 0.34 -15.63 2.80
CA LEU A 214 -0.30 -14.98 1.67
C LEU A 214 0.05 -13.49 1.65
N ILE A 215 0.42 -12.99 0.48
CA ILE A 215 0.76 -11.58 0.24
C ILE A 215 -0.19 -11.04 -0.83
N VAL A 216 -0.58 -9.78 -0.72
CA VAL A 216 -1.35 -9.08 -1.75
C VAL A 216 -0.53 -7.88 -2.19
N LYS A 217 -0.07 -7.90 -3.45
CA LYS A 217 0.69 -6.81 -4.05
C LYS A 217 -0.14 -6.14 -5.14
N ASN A 218 -0.32 -4.84 -5.00
CA ASN A 218 -0.76 -3.99 -6.10
C ASN A 218 0.47 -3.41 -6.79
N THR A 219 0.84 -2.19 -6.43
CA THR A 219 2.00 -1.47 -6.98
C THR A 219 3.30 -1.74 -6.22
N GLY A 220 3.23 -2.07 -4.92
CA GLY A 220 4.41 -2.20 -4.06
C GLY A 220 4.83 -0.91 -3.35
N HIS A 221 3.95 0.09 -3.30
CA HIS A 221 4.23 1.45 -2.82
C HIS A 221 4.16 1.62 -1.28
N ASP A 222 3.83 0.58 -0.53
CA ASP A 222 3.63 0.69 0.92
C ASP A 222 4.95 0.97 1.65
N PHE A 223 5.00 2.05 2.44
CA PHE A 223 6.19 2.50 3.17
C PHE A 223 6.59 1.62 4.36
N ASN A 224 5.80 0.60 4.70
CA ASN A 224 6.04 -0.34 5.79
C ASN A 224 6.07 -1.81 5.30
N GLY A 225 6.23 -2.01 3.99
CA GLY A 225 6.41 -3.31 3.37
C GLY A 225 5.23 -4.27 3.49
N LYS A 226 4.01 -3.78 3.74
CA LYS A 226 2.81 -4.63 3.80
C LYS A 226 2.61 -5.57 2.58
N PRO A 227 3.05 -5.24 1.34
CA PRO A 227 2.95 -6.13 0.18
C PRO A 227 4.19 -7.01 -0.05
N SER A 228 5.04 -7.26 0.95
CA SER A 228 6.17 -8.21 0.86
C SER A 228 6.14 -9.29 1.92
N GLY A 229 6.99 -10.31 1.77
CA GLY A 229 7.08 -11.42 2.71
C GLY A 229 7.89 -12.62 2.28
N LYS A 230 8.92 -12.92 3.07
CA LYS A 230 9.77 -14.11 2.89
C LYS A 230 8.96 -15.40 2.84
N GLY A 231 9.25 -16.23 1.83
CA GLY A 231 8.62 -17.54 1.67
C GLY A 231 7.15 -17.50 1.22
N GLY A 232 6.60 -16.32 0.91
CA GLY A 232 5.18 -16.16 0.65
C GLY A 232 4.73 -16.48 -0.78
N LEU A 233 3.40 -16.62 -0.92
CA LEU A 233 2.68 -16.62 -2.19
C LEU A 233 2.01 -15.25 -2.35
N SER A 234 2.39 -14.48 -3.37
CA SER A 234 1.80 -13.17 -3.67
C SER A 234 0.68 -13.26 -4.69
N ILE A 235 -0.41 -12.56 -4.45
CA ILE A 235 -1.45 -12.26 -5.45
C ILE A 235 -1.15 -10.87 -6.01
N TRP A 236 -0.83 -10.80 -7.30
CA TRP A 236 -0.44 -9.54 -7.95
C TRP A 236 -1.61 -8.94 -8.73
N THR A 237 -2.25 -7.92 -8.17
CA THR A 237 -3.49 -7.32 -8.71
C THR A 237 -3.24 -6.22 -9.74
N HIS A 238 -1.98 -5.82 -9.96
CA HIS A 238 -1.59 -4.68 -10.80
C HIS A 238 -2.21 -4.70 -12.21
N ARG A 239 -2.37 -5.87 -12.81
CA ARG A 239 -2.89 -6.01 -14.18
C ARG A 239 -4.43 -5.92 -14.29
N LEU A 240 -5.16 -5.77 -13.19
CA LEU A 240 -6.61 -5.55 -13.18
C LEU A 240 -6.94 -4.07 -13.48
N LYS A 241 -6.81 -3.67 -14.75
CA LYS A 241 -6.83 -2.25 -15.20
C LYS A 241 -8.15 -1.75 -15.79
N ASP A 242 -9.20 -2.58 -15.81
CA ASP A 242 -10.51 -2.22 -16.40
C ASP A 242 -11.15 -1.02 -15.67
N LYS A 243 -11.82 -0.17 -16.45
CA LYS A 243 -12.50 1.05 -15.98
C LYS A 243 -13.86 1.18 -16.67
N VAL A 244 -14.91 1.55 -15.92
CA VAL A 244 -16.25 1.79 -16.47
C VAL A 244 -16.86 3.05 -15.84
N PHE A 245 -17.40 3.93 -16.68
CA PHE A 245 -18.12 5.12 -16.25
C PHE A 245 -19.64 4.89 -16.23
N TYR A 246 -20.27 5.34 -15.16
CA TYR A 246 -21.73 5.41 -15.00
C TYR A 246 -22.15 6.88 -14.88
N PRO A 247 -22.80 7.45 -15.91
CA PRO A 247 -23.28 8.85 -15.85
C PRO A 247 -24.28 9.11 -14.72
N SER A 248 -25.01 8.08 -14.32
CA SER A 248 -25.89 8.10 -13.16
C SER A 248 -25.86 6.74 -12.47
N PHE A 249 -25.40 6.73 -11.23
CA PHE A 249 -25.31 5.57 -10.35
C PHE A 249 -26.13 5.84 -9.10
N THR A 250 -26.98 4.88 -8.73
CA THR A 250 -27.75 4.92 -7.48
C THR A 250 -27.11 3.95 -6.49
N ALA A 251 -26.49 4.47 -5.44
CA ALA A 251 -25.85 3.66 -4.41
C ALA A 251 -26.80 3.37 -3.24
N ASP A 252 -26.55 2.27 -2.53
CA ASP A 252 -27.30 1.88 -1.34
C ASP A 252 -27.30 2.95 -0.24
N GLY A 253 -26.24 3.74 -0.15
CA GLY A 253 -26.10 4.87 0.79
C GLY A 253 -26.91 6.12 0.42
N GLY A 254 -27.70 6.10 -0.66
CA GLY A 254 -28.53 7.22 -1.11
C GLY A 254 -27.84 8.17 -2.09
N TYR A 255 -26.57 7.93 -2.43
CA TYR A 255 -25.88 8.69 -3.48
C TYR A 255 -26.54 8.46 -4.84
N VAL A 256 -26.79 9.55 -5.57
CA VAL A 256 -27.24 9.54 -6.96
C VAL A 256 -26.38 10.52 -7.75
N GLY A 257 -25.55 10.02 -8.66
CA GLY A 257 -24.64 10.86 -9.44
C GLY A 257 -23.66 10.06 -10.30
N PRO A 258 -22.71 10.72 -10.98
CA PRO A 258 -21.72 10.06 -11.80
C PRO A 258 -20.75 9.22 -10.95
N ALA A 259 -20.48 7.99 -11.36
CA ALA A 259 -19.56 7.09 -10.67
C ALA A 259 -18.64 6.37 -11.65
N ILE A 260 -17.48 5.95 -11.18
CA ILE A 260 -16.53 5.16 -11.96
C ILE A 260 -16.22 3.88 -11.19
N LYS A 261 -16.30 2.74 -11.88
CA LYS A 261 -15.78 1.46 -11.39
C LYS A 261 -14.37 1.25 -11.93
N LEU A 262 -13.44 0.93 -11.03
CA LEU A 262 -12.02 0.76 -11.26
C LEU A 262 -11.59 -0.64 -10.83
N GLY A 263 -10.88 -1.38 -11.68
CA GLY A 263 -10.17 -2.59 -11.26
C GLY A 263 -9.09 -2.27 -10.22
N ALA A 264 -8.77 -3.24 -9.36
CA ALA A 264 -7.84 -3.06 -8.25
C ALA A 264 -6.44 -2.57 -8.66
N GLY A 265 -6.03 -2.88 -9.90
CA GLY A 265 -4.75 -2.51 -10.45
C GLY A 265 -4.65 -1.07 -10.94
N VAL A 266 -5.78 -0.34 -11.08
CA VAL A 266 -5.77 1.02 -11.61
C VAL A 266 -4.97 1.96 -10.71
N GLN A 267 -3.98 2.64 -11.30
CA GLN A 267 -3.15 3.65 -10.67
C GLN A 267 -3.79 5.04 -10.75
N VAL A 268 -3.28 5.99 -9.97
CA VAL A 268 -3.78 7.36 -9.91
C VAL A 268 -3.72 8.04 -11.28
N SER A 269 -2.60 7.93 -12.01
CA SER A 269 -2.47 8.44 -13.39
C SER A 269 -3.58 7.92 -14.30
N GLU A 270 -3.78 6.60 -14.33
CA GLU A 270 -4.79 5.96 -15.18
C GLU A 270 -6.23 6.35 -14.80
N ALA A 271 -6.50 6.61 -13.52
CA ALA A 271 -7.80 7.07 -13.06
C ALA A 271 -8.04 8.55 -13.43
N TYR A 272 -7.01 9.38 -13.34
CA TYR A 272 -7.06 10.78 -13.72
C TYR A 272 -7.17 10.98 -15.23
N ASP A 273 -6.40 10.25 -16.03
CA ASP A 273 -6.52 10.24 -17.49
C ASP A 273 -7.94 9.89 -17.93
N PHE A 274 -8.52 8.83 -17.35
CA PHE A 274 -9.89 8.43 -17.64
C PHE A 274 -10.93 9.47 -17.20
N GLY A 275 -10.70 10.16 -16.06
CA GLY A 275 -11.52 11.29 -15.63
C GLY A 275 -11.46 12.47 -16.61
N LYS A 276 -10.26 12.84 -17.05
CA LYS A 276 -10.00 13.91 -18.02
C LYS A 276 -10.71 13.64 -19.35
N GLU A 277 -10.61 12.42 -19.89
CA GLU A 277 -11.33 12.01 -21.12
C GLU A 277 -12.85 12.19 -21.03
N LEU A 278 -13.41 12.14 -19.83
CA LEU A 278 -14.83 12.23 -19.55
C LEU A 278 -15.29 13.62 -19.06
N ASN A 279 -14.37 14.59 -18.96
CA ASN A 279 -14.59 15.90 -18.31
C ASN A 279 -15.06 15.77 -16.85
N LEU A 280 -14.45 14.85 -16.11
CA LEU A 280 -14.74 14.57 -14.71
C LEU A 280 -13.47 14.74 -13.87
N THR A 281 -13.69 14.96 -12.58
CA THR A 281 -12.66 14.89 -11.54
C THR A 281 -12.90 13.65 -10.68
N VAL A 282 -11.82 12.90 -10.43
CA VAL A 282 -11.79 11.72 -9.55
C VAL A 282 -10.84 12.02 -8.41
N ILE A 283 -11.11 11.49 -7.21
CA ILE A 283 -10.26 11.69 -6.03
C ILE A 283 -9.19 10.60 -6.01
N GLY A 284 -7.93 11.00 -6.18
CA GLY A 284 -6.75 10.15 -6.05
C GLY A 284 -5.69 10.80 -5.15
N GLY A 285 -4.55 10.13 -5.00
CA GLY A 285 -3.40 10.63 -4.25
C GLY A 285 -2.60 11.70 -5.00
N GLY A 286 -1.56 12.23 -4.35
CA GLY A 286 -0.60 13.14 -4.98
C GLY A 286 0.36 12.41 -5.94
N CYS A 287 0.74 11.18 -5.61
CA CYS A 287 1.66 10.35 -6.40
C CYS A 287 0.92 9.54 -7.46
N LEU A 288 1.36 9.69 -8.71
CA LEU A 288 0.68 9.14 -9.90
C LEU A 288 0.77 7.62 -10.01
N SER A 289 1.81 7.00 -9.44
CA SER A 289 2.05 5.55 -9.47
C SER A 289 1.24 4.77 -8.43
N VAL A 290 0.61 5.44 -7.45
CA VAL A 290 -0.18 4.81 -6.38
C VAL A 290 -1.40 4.06 -6.94
N GLY A 291 -1.67 2.86 -6.42
CA GLY A 291 -2.86 2.08 -6.79
C GLY A 291 -4.12 2.57 -6.07
N VAL A 292 -5.07 3.16 -6.82
CA VAL A 292 -6.28 3.84 -6.28
C VAL A 292 -7.14 2.89 -5.46
N ALA A 293 -7.43 1.71 -5.99
CA ALA A 293 -8.31 0.71 -5.37
C ALA A 293 -7.58 -0.25 -4.42
N GLY A 294 -6.35 0.08 -4.03
CA GLY A 294 -5.52 -0.71 -3.11
C GLY A 294 -5.38 -0.06 -1.72
N GLY A 295 -4.20 -0.25 -1.11
CA GLY A 295 -3.89 0.24 0.25
C GLY A 295 -4.19 1.73 0.46
N PHE A 296 -4.04 2.56 -0.58
CA PHE A 296 -4.38 3.98 -0.56
C PHE A 296 -5.81 4.24 -0.05
N THR A 297 -6.82 3.84 -0.82
CA THR A 297 -8.22 4.07 -0.42
C THR A 297 -8.63 3.19 0.77
N LEU A 298 -8.10 1.97 0.88
CA LEU A 298 -8.45 1.06 1.98
C LEU A 298 -7.91 1.53 3.34
N GLY A 299 -6.82 2.28 3.37
CA GLY A 299 -6.27 2.91 4.59
C GLY A 299 -6.82 4.31 4.87
N GLY A 300 -7.61 4.88 3.96
CA GLY A 300 -8.12 6.26 4.03
C GLY A 300 -7.89 6.99 2.71
N GLY A 301 -6.63 7.37 2.44
CA GLY A 301 -6.21 8.06 1.22
C GLY A 301 -6.49 9.56 1.29
N HIS A 302 -5.50 10.36 1.68
CA HIS A 302 -5.58 11.82 1.55
C HIS A 302 -5.33 12.24 0.10
N SER A 303 -5.83 13.42 -0.26
CA SER A 303 -5.84 13.95 -1.61
C SER A 303 -5.66 15.46 -1.57
N PRO A 304 -5.10 16.07 -2.62
CA PRO A 304 -5.14 17.52 -2.79
C PRO A 304 -6.56 18.12 -2.83
N LEU A 305 -7.58 17.27 -2.96
CA LEU A 305 -8.98 17.67 -2.87
C LEU A 305 -9.65 17.27 -1.55
N SER A 306 -8.89 16.75 -0.58
CA SER A 306 -9.45 16.30 0.70
C SER A 306 -10.13 17.41 1.49
N SER A 307 -9.63 18.64 1.40
CA SER A 307 -10.26 19.82 2.01
C SER A 307 -11.68 20.10 1.52
N MET A 308 -12.07 19.57 0.34
CA MET A 308 -13.40 19.74 -0.25
C MET A 308 -14.24 18.46 -0.21
N TYR A 309 -13.65 17.34 -0.63
CA TYR A 309 -14.39 16.09 -0.87
C TYR A 309 -14.16 15.02 0.20
N GLY A 310 -13.24 15.23 1.14
CA GLY A 310 -12.85 14.24 2.15
C GLY A 310 -11.82 13.24 1.63
N MET A 311 -11.70 12.11 2.32
CA MET A 311 -10.72 11.07 2.00
C MET A 311 -11.15 10.28 0.76
N ALA A 312 -10.23 9.56 0.13
CA ALA A 312 -10.55 8.63 -0.96
C ALA A 312 -11.56 7.55 -0.50
N ALA A 313 -11.43 7.06 0.73
CA ALA A 313 -12.38 6.12 1.34
C ALA A 313 -13.82 6.69 1.43
N ASP A 314 -13.97 8.00 1.61
CA ASP A 314 -15.28 8.67 1.66
C ASP A 314 -15.99 8.68 0.29
N GLN A 315 -15.26 8.36 -0.80
CA GLN A 315 -15.77 8.32 -2.17
C GLN A 315 -16.34 6.96 -2.57
N VAL A 316 -16.08 5.90 -1.79
CA VAL A 316 -16.41 4.53 -2.19
C VAL A 316 -17.91 4.26 -2.04
N LEU A 317 -18.48 3.64 -3.07
CA LEU A 317 -19.89 3.27 -3.16
C LEU A 317 -20.09 1.75 -3.07
N ALA A 318 -19.15 0.97 -3.60
CA ALA A 318 -19.15 -0.49 -3.56
C ALA A 318 -17.73 -1.05 -3.73
N LEU A 319 -17.50 -2.25 -3.20
CA LEU A 319 -16.29 -3.05 -3.40
C LEU A 319 -16.65 -4.48 -3.81
N GLU A 320 -15.80 -5.05 -4.65
CA GLU A 320 -15.78 -6.47 -4.98
C GLU A 320 -14.57 -7.12 -4.32
N VAL A 321 -14.79 -8.21 -3.58
CA VAL A 321 -13.78 -8.74 -2.63
C VAL A 321 -13.80 -10.28 -2.60
N VAL A 322 -12.62 -10.89 -2.61
CA VAL A 322 -12.44 -12.30 -2.22
C VAL A 322 -12.01 -12.37 -0.76
N LEU A 323 -12.85 -12.92 0.11
CA LEU A 323 -12.59 -13.06 1.55
C LEU A 323 -11.66 -14.24 1.88
N ALA A 324 -11.21 -14.35 3.14
CA ALA A 324 -10.29 -15.39 3.58
C ALA A 324 -10.83 -16.83 3.44
N ASP A 325 -12.15 -17.00 3.42
CA ASP A 325 -12.81 -18.27 3.12
C ASP A 325 -12.81 -18.62 1.61
N GLY A 326 -12.28 -17.73 0.78
CA GLY A 326 -12.19 -17.83 -0.68
C GLY A 326 -13.44 -17.39 -1.42
N ARG A 327 -14.51 -16.93 -0.74
CA ARG A 327 -15.75 -16.51 -1.40
C ARG A 327 -15.62 -15.09 -1.98
N PHE A 328 -16.14 -14.92 -3.18
CA PHE A 328 -16.22 -13.63 -3.85
C PHE A 328 -17.57 -12.96 -3.55
N ILE A 329 -17.53 -11.74 -3.02
CA ILE A 329 -18.71 -10.98 -2.61
C ILE A 329 -18.68 -9.55 -3.15
N THR A 330 -19.86 -8.97 -3.29
CA THR A 330 -20.04 -7.51 -3.40
C THR A 330 -20.39 -6.97 -2.01
N THR A 331 -19.77 -5.86 -1.63
CA THR A 331 -20.02 -5.19 -0.36
C THR A 331 -20.30 -3.71 -0.57
N THR A 332 -21.30 -3.20 0.14
CA THR A 332 -21.79 -1.81 0.07
C THR A 332 -22.10 -1.33 1.49
N SER A 333 -22.60 -0.10 1.63
CA SER A 333 -23.08 0.41 2.92
C SER A 333 -24.26 -0.37 3.52
N LYS A 334 -24.96 -1.21 2.74
CA LYS A 334 -26.13 -2.00 3.20
C LYS A 334 -26.00 -3.50 2.96
N GLN A 335 -25.15 -3.94 2.03
CA GLN A 335 -24.88 -5.34 1.75
C GLN A 335 -23.49 -5.72 2.25
N ASN A 336 -23.37 -6.76 3.10
CA ASN A 336 -22.10 -7.13 3.76
C ASN A 336 -21.44 -5.92 4.46
N SER A 337 -22.26 -5.04 5.06
CA SER A 337 -21.85 -3.70 5.49
C SER A 337 -20.75 -3.67 6.55
N ASP A 338 -20.55 -4.76 7.29
CA ASP A 338 -19.42 -4.94 8.19
C ASP A 338 -18.09 -5.12 7.44
N VAL A 339 -18.07 -5.88 6.34
CA VAL A 339 -16.91 -5.95 5.42
C VAL A 339 -16.65 -4.60 4.78
N PHE A 340 -17.69 -3.92 4.28
CA PHE A 340 -17.57 -2.57 3.71
C PHE A 340 -16.95 -1.59 4.71
N TRP A 341 -17.48 -1.58 5.94
CA TRP A 341 -16.99 -0.73 7.01
C TRP A 341 -15.53 -1.01 7.34
N MET A 342 -15.18 -2.29 7.50
CA MET A 342 -13.82 -2.72 7.87
C MET A 342 -12.79 -2.40 6.80
N LEU A 343 -13.09 -2.63 5.52
CA LEU A 343 -12.13 -2.41 4.44
C LEU A 343 -11.84 -0.92 4.18
N LEU A 344 -12.78 -0.03 4.49
CA LEU A 344 -12.64 1.41 4.28
C LEU A 344 -12.14 2.10 5.54
N GLY A 345 -10.82 2.09 5.73
CA GLY A 345 -10.11 2.66 6.87
C GLY A 345 -9.50 1.63 7.81
N GLY A 346 -9.78 0.33 7.64
CA GLY A 346 -9.05 -0.74 8.31
C GLY A 346 -7.78 -1.19 7.58
N GLY A 347 -7.53 -0.71 6.36
CA GLY A 347 -6.33 -1.00 5.58
C GLY A 347 -6.45 -2.22 4.67
N GLY A 348 -5.55 -2.27 3.67
CA GLY A 348 -5.39 -3.44 2.79
C GLY A 348 -4.79 -4.66 3.50
N SER A 349 -4.86 -5.83 2.85
CA SER A 349 -4.29 -7.08 3.38
C SER A 349 -4.80 -7.48 4.77
N THR A 350 -6.06 -7.16 5.08
CA THR A 350 -6.68 -7.41 6.39
C THR A 350 -7.59 -8.63 6.41
N ILE A 351 -8.58 -8.72 5.52
CA ILE A 351 -9.57 -9.84 5.52
C ILE A 351 -9.86 -10.40 4.13
N GLY A 352 -9.30 -9.81 3.07
CA GLY A 352 -9.61 -10.18 1.71
C GLY A 352 -8.75 -9.46 0.67
N VAL A 353 -8.95 -9.87 -0.58
CA VAL A 353 -8.38 -9.26 -1.78
C VAL A 353 -9.48 -8.47 -2.48
N VAL A 354 -9.36 -7.13 -2.51
CA VAL A 354 -10.24 -6.27 -3.30
C VAL A 354 -9.89 -6.46 -4.79
N THR A 355 -10.90 -6.69 -5.62
CA THR A 355 -10.74 -6.89 -7.06
C THR A 355 -11.14 -5.66 -7.86
N SER A 356 -12.15 -4.92 -7.39
CA SER A 356 -12.54 -3.63 -7.96
C SER A 356 -13.27 -2.77 -6.94
N MET A 357 -13.40 -1.48 -7.28
CA MET A 357 -13.99 -0.45 -6.44
C MET A 357 -14.82 0.49 -7.31
N THR A 358 -16.01 0.85 -6.84
CA THR A 358 -16.82 1.91 -7.46
C THR A 358 -16.76 3.16 -6.61
N VAL A 359 -16.35 4.27 -7.21
CA VAL A 359 -16.16 5.57 -6.54
C VAL A 359 -17.04 6.65 -7.16
N LYS A 360 -17.37 7.67 -6.38
CA LYS A 360 -17.97 8.92 -6.87
C LYS A 360 -17.03 9.59 -7.88
N ALA A 361 -17.61 10.24 -8.88
CA ALA A 361 -16.93 11.19 -9.74
C ALA A 361 -17.60 12.57 -9.61
N TYR A 362 -16.87 13.62 -9.96
CA TYR A 362 -17.31 15.01 -9.83
C TYR A 362 -17.19 15.72 -11.18
N PRO A 363 -17.96 16.81 -11.41
CA PRO A 363 -17.69 17.70 -12.53
C PRO A 363 -16.24 18.16 -12.55
N GLN A 364 -15.72 18.40 -13.74
CA GLN A 364 -14.41 19.03 -13.95
C GLN A 364 -14.22 20.26 -13.04
N LEU A 365 -13.04 20.35 -12.43
CA LEU A 365 -12.69 21.37 -11.44
C LEU A 365 -11.50 22.22 -11.92
N PRO A 366 -11.69 23.51 -12.26
CA PRO A 366 -10.56 24.39 -12.56
C PRO A 366 -9.71 24.61 -11.31
N THR A 367 -8.39 24.66 -11.45
CA THR A 367 -7.47 24.66 -10.30
C THR A 367 -6.27 25.57 -10.56
N THR A 368 -5.91 26.38 -9.57
CA THR A 368 -4.64 27.11 -9.54
C THR A 368 -3.65 26.39 -8.62
N LEU A 369 -2.38 26.36 -9.00
CA LEU A 369 -1.30 25.81 -8.20
C LEU A 369 -0.23 26.89 -8.00
N VAL A 370 0.35 26.96 -6.80
CA VAL A 370 1.47 27.86 -6.49
C VAL A 370 2.65 27.09 -5.92
N THR A 371 3.84 27.28 -6.51
CA THR A 371 5.10 26.72 -6.00
C THR A 371 6.09 27.84 -5.69
N PHE A 372 6.87 27.65 -4.62
CA PHE A 372 7.96 28.55 -4.22
C PHE A 372 8.77 27.93 -3.10
N ASN A 373 9.95 28.50 -2.85
CA ASN A 373 10.82 28.12 -1.75
C ASN A 373 11.55 29.35 -1.21
N TRP A 374 12.14 29.19 -0.03
CA TRP A 374 13.21 30.05 0.47
C TRP A 374 14.18 29.23 1.32
N THR A 375 15.44 29.62 1.31
CA THR A 375 16.51 29.03 2.11
C THR A 375 17.04 30.01 3.15
N ILE A 376 17.97 29.58 4.00
CA ILE A 376 18.67 30.49 4.92
C ILE A 376 19.35 31.66 4.18
N ASP A 377 19.89 31.41 2.98
CA ASP A 377 20.57 32.41 2.15
C ASP A 377 19.60 33.46 1.58
N ASP A 378 18.31 33.14 1.51
CA ASP A 378 17.25 34.05 1.08
C ASP A 378 16.71 34.92 2.23
N THR A 379 17.30 34.81 3.42
CA THR A 379 16.86 35.53 4.62
C THR A 379 18.00 36.31 5.28
N PRO A 380 17.71 37.40 6.02
CA PRO A 380 18.76 38.15 6.72
C PRO A 380 19.48 37.35 7.81
N ASN A 381 18.79 36.39 8.43
CA ASN A 381 19.27 35.56 9.54
C ASN A 381 18.28 34.41 9.82
N ALA A 382 18.70 33.48 10.68
CA ALA A 382 17.89 32.37 11.14
C ALA A 382 16.57 32.81 11.80
N GLU A 383 16.58 33.92 12.55
CA GLU A 383 15.36 34.44 13.19
C GLU A 383 14.30 34.82 12.16
N ALA A 384 14.70 35.43 11.04
CA ALA A 384 13.80 35.80 9.95
C ALA A 384 13.27 34.56 9.21
N PHE A 385 14.10 33.55 8.96
CA PHE A 385 13.67 32.26 8.40
C PHE A 385 12.56 31.62 9.26
N TRP A 386 12.81 31.51 10.56
CA TRP A 386 11.88 30.87 11.47
C TRP A 386 10.62 31.71 11.70
N ALA A 387 10.71 33.04 11.72
CA ALA A 387 9.55 33.93 11.75
C ALA A 387 8.68 33.79 10.48
N ALA A 388 9.30 33.60 9.31
CA ALA A 388 8.60 33.35 8.07
C ALA A 388 7.82 32.03 8.10
N PHE A 389 8.45 30.94 8.58
CA PHE A 389 7.74 29.67 8.78
C PHE A 389 6.65 29.77 9.85
N GLN A 390 6.89 30.47 10.95
CA GLN A 390 5.86 30.70 11.98
C GLN A 390 4.64 31.42 11.39
N SER A 391 4.87 32.43 10.55
CA SER A 391 3.78 33.15 9.88
C SER A 391 2.94 32.27 8.94
N TYR A 392 3.52 31.21 8.37
CA TYR A 392 2.76 30.22 7.61
C TYR A 392 1.81 29.45 8.52
N LEU A 393 2.29 28.97 9.68
CA LEU A 393 1.44 28.29 10.67
C LEU A 393 0.33 29.19 11.21
N ASP A 394 0.57 30.51 11.31
CA ASP A 394 -0.45 31.49 11.71
C ASP A 394 -1.57 31.65 10.66
N ASN A 395 -1.31 31.39 9.37
CA ASN A 395 -2.30 31.47 8.27
C ASN A 395 -2.89 30.11 7.88
N PHE A 396 -2.38 29.02 8.47
CA PHE A 396 -2.67 27.65 8.05
C PHE A 396 -4.16 27.33 8.01
N GLU A 397 -4.88 27.67 9.07
CA GLU A 397 -6.31 27.43 9.16
C GLU A 397 -7.12 28.22 8.12
N ASP A 398 -6.73 29.47 7.83
CA ASP A 398 -7.41 30.28 6.81
C ASP A 398 -7.27 29.67 5.42
N PHE A 399 -6.09 29.13 5.09
CA PHE A 399 -5.85 28.42 3.83
C PHE A 399 -6.67 27.13 3.74
N VAL A 400 -6.63 26.29 4.77
CA VAL A 400 -7.40 25.05 4.81
C VAL A 400 -8.91 25.34 4.73
N ASN A 401 -9.39 26.35 5.46
CA ASN A 401 -10.77 26.81 5.38
C ASN A 401 -11.11 27.41 4.00
N ALA A 402 -10.14 27.92 3.23
CA ALA A 402 -10.38 28.33 1.85
C ALA A 402 -10.53 27.13 0.88
N GLY A 403 -10.34 25.90 1.35
CA GLY A 403 -10.46 24.67 0.55
C GLY A 403 -9.17 24.30 -0.18
N THR A 404 -8.03 24.88 0.21
CA THR A 404 -6.75 24.62 -0.43
C THR A 404 -6.05 23.39 0.13
N TYR A 405 -5.02 22.93 -0.58
CA TYR A 405 -4.10 21.91 -0.15
C TYR A 405 -2.66 22.42 -0.27
N GLY A 406 -1.98 22.65 0.84
CA GLY A 406 -0.56 22.95 0.90
C GLY A 406 0.25 21.68 1.17
N TYR A 407 1.17 21.35 0.27
CA TYR A 407 2.22 20.35 0.44
C TYR A 407 3.57 21.06 0.56
N TYR A 408 4.16 21.02 1.75
CA TYR A 408 5.44 21.67 2.03
C TYR A 408 6.49 20.70 2.56
N PHE A 409 7.76 20.99 2.25
CA PHE A 409 8.92 20.45 2.95
C PHE A 409 9.51 21.52 3.87
N LEU A 410 10.06 21.07 4.99
CA LEU A 410 10.83 21.87 5.91
C LEU A 410 12.07 21.08 6.37
N GLY A 411 13.24 21.73 6.32
CA GLY A 411 14.54 21.08 6.48
C GLY A 411 15.10 20.58 5.14
N SER A 412 16.34 20.11 5.14
CA SER A 412 17.05 19.69 3.94
C SER A 412 17.38 18.20 4.00
N SER A 413 16.60 17.39 3.29
CA SER A 413 16.97 16.02 2.95
C SER A 413 17.93 16.01 1.76
N GLY A 414 18.95 15.14 1.82
CA GLY A 414 19.82 14.88 0.66
C GLY A 414 19.04 14.17 -0.45
N ALA A 415 18.19 13.21 -0.09
CA ALA A 415 17.42 12.40 -1.04
C ALA A 415 16.51 13.25 -1.95
N GLU A 416 15.88 14.29 -1.41
CA GLU A 416 14.95 15.17 -2.16
C GLU A 416 15.66 16.22 -3.02
N LYS A 417 16.95 16.45 -2.78
CA LYS A 417 17.82 17.24 -3.66
C LYS A 417 18.46 16.38 -4.75
N GLY A 418 18.21 15.07 -4.76
CA GLY A 418 18.92 14.11 -5.62
C GLY A 418 20.36 13.87 -5.18
N GLU A 419 20.70 14.18 -3.93
CA GLU A 419 22.03 14.02 -3.35
C GLU A 419 22.09 12.80 -2.43
N ALA A 420 23.15 12.02 -2.56
CA ALA A 420 23.32 10.74 -1.86
C ALA A 420 23.79 10.89 -0.40
N SER A 421 23.71 12.08 0.21
CA SER A 421 24.23 12.33 1.56
C SER A 421 23.21 13.00 2.47
N SER A 422 22.93 12.37 3.60
CA SER A 422 22.40 13.06 4.79
C SER A 422 23.45 14.07 5.29
N GLY A 423 23.11 15.35 5.48
CA GLY A 423 24.05 16.24 6.17
C GLY A 423 23.93 17.75 6.04
N GLU A 424 23.11 18.31 5.15
CA GLU A 424 22.90 19.75 5.18
C GLU A 424 21.82 20.10 6.20
N THR A 425 22.24 20.71 7.31
CA THR A 425 21.35 21.32 8.33
C THR A 425 20.76 22.64 7.86
N ASP A 426 20.77 22.88 6.55
CA ASP A 426 20.34 24.14 5.97
C ASP A 426 18.84 24.30 6.15
N TYR A 427 18.48 25.45 6.69
CA TYR A 427 17.09 25.86 6.82
C TYR A 427 16.53 26.08 5.41
N ASN A 428 15.68 25.16 4.99
CA ASN A 428 14.98 25.17 3.72
C ASN A 428 13.49 25.04 3.99
N PHE A 429 12.69 25.88 3.34
CA PHE A 429 11.26 25.66 3.20
C PHE A 429 10.92 25.63 1.71
N ARG A 430 10.20 24.59 1.30
CA ARG A 430 9.72 24.42 -0.07
C ARG A 430 8.23 24.17 -0.03
N MET A 431 7.43 25.11 -0.53
CA MET A 431 6.05 24.84 -0.91
C MET A 431 6.08 24.12 -2.24
N VAL A 432 6.03 22.79 -2.19
CA VAL A 432 6.03 21.93 -3.39
C VAL A 432 4.79 22.22 -4.20
N SER A 433 3.64 22.30 -3.55
CA SER A 433 2.39 22.56 -4.22
C SER A 433 1.37 23.15 -3.25
N PHE A 434 0.99 24.40 -3.50
CA PHE A 434 -0.19 25.01 -2.91
C PHE A 434 -1.33 24.94 -3.94
N VAL A 435 -2.17 23.93 -3.81
CA VAL A 435 -3.32 23.69 -4.70
C VAL A 435 -4.51 24.49 -4.19
N ALA A 436 -5.07 25.32 -5.05
CA ALA A 436 -6.26 26.13 -4.81
C ALA A 436 -7.36 25.73 -5.82
N PRO A 437 -8.14 24.67 -5.50
CA PRO A 437 -9.18 24.19 -6.39
C PRO A 437 -10.33 25.22 -6.46
N ASN A 438 -10.92 25.34 -7.65
CA ASN A 438 -11.99 26.29 -7.96
C ASN A 438 -11.61 27.77 -7.72
N MET A 439 -10.33 28.10 -7.78
CA MET A 439 -9.81 29.46 -7.67
C MET A 439 -9.01 29.84 -8.92
N THR A 440 -9.18 31.06 -9.39
CA THR A 440 -8.35 31.67 -10.43
C THR A 440 -7.01 32.17 -9.85
N VAL A 441 -6.06 32.52 -10.72
CA VAL A 441 -4.79 33.11 -10.28
C VAL A 441 -4.99 34.38 -9.43
N PRO A 442 -5.83 35.37 -9.82
CA PRO A 442 -6.05 36.56 -8.99
C PRO A 442 -6.70 36.26 -7.63
N GLU A 443 -7.62 35.30 -7.55
CA GLU A 443 -8.22 34.89 -6.28
C GLU A 443 -7.20 34.23 -5.37
N THR A 444 -6.33 33.39 -5.93
CA THR A 444 -5.26 32.71 -5.19
C THR A 444 -4.21 33.71 -4.71
N GLN A 445 -3.83 34.69 -5.55
CA GLN A 445 -2.95 35.80 -5.15
C GLN A 445 -3.53 36.59 -3.99
N ASN A 446 -4.84 36.89 -4.01
CA ASN A 446 -5.51 37.61 -2.92
C ASN A 446 -5.51 36.80 -1.62
N LEU A 447 -5.71 35.48 -1.70
CA LEU A 447 -5.66 34.59 -0.54
C LEU A 447 -4.26 34.54 0.10
N LEU A 448 -3.20 34.44 -0.72
CA LEU A 448 -1.82 34.36 -0.24
C LEU A 448 -1.23 35.71 0.16
N LYS A 449 -1.82 36.82 -0.28
CA LYS A 449 -1.29 38.17 -0.09
C LYS A 449 -0.94 38.50 1.38
N PRO A 450 -1.80 38.23 2.39
CA PRO A 450 -1.47 38.57 3.78
C PRO A 450 -0.17 37.91 4.26
N TRP A 451 0.02 36.63 3.93
CA TRP A 451 1.23 35.89 4.27
C TRP A 451 2.44 36.42 3.50
N PHE A 452 2.31 36.66 2.19
CA PHE A 452 3.40 37.19 1.37
C PHE A 452 3.82 38.62 1.77
N ASP A 453 2.89 39.45 2.25
CA ASP A 453 3.21 40.74 2.83
C ASP A 453 4.05 40.58 4.11
N THR A 454 3.76 39.57 4.95
CA THR A 454 4.57 39.23 6.13
C THR A 454 5.99 38.79 5.72
N LEU A 455 6.12 37.89 4.74
CA LEU A 455 7.43 37.44 4.23
C LEU A 455 8.28 38.62 3.74
N ASN A 456 7.69 39.53 2.97
CA ASN A 456 8.35 40.75 2.50
C ASN A 456 8.80 41.65 3.65
N SER A 457 7.96 41.80 4.70
CA SER A 457 8.30 42.61 5.88
C SER A 457 9.47 42.05 6.70
N LEU A 458 9.70 40.73 6.61
CA LEU A 458 10.83 40.03 7.21
C LEU A 458 12.09 40.04 6.31
N ASN A 459 12.01 40.67 5.13
CA ASN A 459 13.04 40.67 4.08
C ASN A 459 13.40 39.26 3.58
N VAL A 460 12.43 38.35 3.50
CA VAL A 460 12.62 37.03 2.87
C VAL A 460 12.48 37.16 1.36
N SER A 461 13.46 36.66 0.61
CA SER A 461 13.42 36.55 -0.84
C SER A 461 12.71 35.26 -1.25
N PHE A 462 11.68 35.35 -2.09
CA PHE A 462 10.96 34.19 -2.63
C PHE A 462 10.28 34.58 -3.95
N THR A 463 10.08 33.63 -4.85
CA THR A 463 9.41 33.86 -6.14
C THR A 463 8.26 32.87 -6.33
N PRO A 464 7.00 33.29 -6.13
CA PRO A 464 5.85 32.43 -6.36
C PRO A 464 5.57 32.24 -7.86
N ILE A 465 5.52 30.99 -8.29
CA ILE A 465 5.13 30.58 -9.64
C ILE A 465 3.68 30.11 -9.59
N TYR A 466 2.83 30.67 -10.45
CA TYR A 466 1.41 30.34 -10.54
C TYR A 466 1.11 29.60 -11.84
N SER A 467 0.55 28.41 -11.72
CA SER A 467 -0.01 27.62 -12.83
C SER A 467 -1.52 27.50 -12.69
N HIS A 468 -2.24 27.49 -13.80
CA HIS A 468 -3.69 27.35 -13.80
C HIS A 468 -4.15 26.46 -14.94
N ALA A 469 -5.06 25.54 -14.63
CA ALA A 469 -5.70 24.71 -15.62
C ALA A 469 -7.21 24.61 -15.38
N ASP A 470 -7.95 24.38 -16.47
CA ASP A 470 -9.40 24.19 -16.44
C ASP A 470 -9.77 22.79 -15.90
N ASN A 471 -8.79 21.89 -15.78
CA ASN A 471 -8.93 20.58 -15.16
C ASN A 471 -7.94 20.40 -14.01
N PHE A 472 -8.40 19.84 -12.89
CA PHE A 472 -7.58 19.51 -11.72
C PHE A 472 -6.34 18.68 -12.08
N TYR A 473 -6.45 17.71 -12.98
CA TYR A 473 -5.33 16.84 -13.33
C TYR A 473 -4.25 17.53 -14.17
N GLU A 474 -4.61 18.49 -15.02
CA GLU A 474 -3.64 19.14 -15.90
C GLU A 474 -2.56 19.91 -15.13
N VAL A 475 -2.84 20.31 -13.88
CA VAL A 475 -1.81 20.94 -13.04
C VAL A 475 -0.70 19.96 -12.59
N TRP A 476 -0.89 18.64 -12.71
CA TRP A 476 0.16 17.62 -12.48
C TRP A 476 1.14 17.50 -13.66
N GLU A 477 0.71 17.79 -14.89
CA GLU A 477 1.51 17.61 -16.10
C GLU A 477 2.64 18.66 -16.24
N GLU A 478 2.63 19.72 -15.41
CA GLU A 478 3.58 20.85 -15.45
C GLU A 478 4.68 20.78 -14.36
N ASP A 479 5.18 19.59 -14.00
CA ASP A 479 6.23 19.37 -12.97
C ASP A 479 5.87 19.85 -11.54
N ASN A 480 4.61 20.19 -11.28
CA ASN A 480 4.18 20.74 -9.98
C ASN A 480 3.97 19.67 -8.89
N PHE A 481 3.99 18.39 -9.28
CA PHE A 481 4.04 17.24 -8.39
C PHE A 481 5.05 16.27 -9.01
N PRO A 482 6.33 16.32 -8.62
CA PRO A 482 7.36 15.46 -9.21
C PRO A 482 6.97 13.98 -9.05
N LEU A 483 7.36 13.16 -10.03
CA LEU A 483 7.22 11.71 -9.91
C LEU A 483 8.00 11.23 -8.69
N GLU A 484 7.38 10.33 -7.93
CA GLU A 484 8.05 9.75 -6.77
C GLU A 484 9.18 8.83 -7.18
N THR A 485 10.09 8.66 -6.22
CA THR A 485 11.32 7.88 -6.40
C THR A 485 11.16 6.54 -5.71
N GLY A 486 11.17 5.47 -6.50
CA GLY A 486 11.09 4.10 -6.02
C GLY A 486 12.44 3.57 -5.55
N GLY A 487 12.45 2.39 -4.95
CA GLY A 487 13.69 1.66 -4.64
C GLY A 487 14.56 2.30 -3.55
N LEU A 488 14.06 3.33 -2.86
CA LEU A 488 14.75 4.01 -1.78
C LEU A 488 14.75 3.15 -0.51
N ASP A 489 15.94 2.93 0.05
CA ASP A 489 16.13 2.25 1.35
C ASP A 489 16.79 3.16 2.39
N ILE A 490 16.81 4.47 2.12
CA ILE A 490 17.67 5.48 2.75
C ILE A 490 16.96 6.37 3.77
N TYR A 491 15.67 6.18 4.00
CA TYR A 491 14.94 6.93 5.00
C TYR A 491 13.93 6.06 5.74
N LYS A 492 13.50 6.57 6.89
CA LYS A 492 12.30 6.09 7.58
C LYS A 492 11.43 7.26 7.93
N LEU A 493 10.12 7.08 7.75
CA LEU A 493 9.11 8.05 8.06
C LEU A 493 8.32 7.67 9.33
N ALA A 494 7.82 8.69 10.00
CA ALA A 494 6.81 8.63 11.03
C ALA A 494 5.82 9.78 10.81
N SER A 495 4.59 9.69 11.29
CA SER A 495 3.61 10.75 11.07
C SER A 495 2.68 11.02 12.23
N ARG A 496 2.07 12.20 12.20
CA ARG A 496 1.04 12.62 13.15
C ARG A 496 0.00 13.48 12.45
N LEU A 497 -1.26 13.24 12.78
CA LEU A 497 -2.37 14.13 12.45
C LEU A 497 -2.44 15.23 13.52
N LEU A 498 -2.28 16.48 13.12
CA LEU A 498 -2.41 17.63 14.01
C LEU A 498 -3.83 18.19 13.94
N PRO A 499 -4.60 18.08 15.04
CA PRO A 499 -5.98 18.57 15.11
C PRO A 499 -6.07 20.09 15.03
N ARG A 500 -7.26 20.61 14.69
CA ARG A 500 -7.53 22.05 14.55
C ARG A 500 -7.12 22.85 15.78
N ASN A 501 -7.35 22.30 16.98
CA ASN A 501 -7.01 22.97 18.24
C ASN A 501 -5.50 23.28 18.38
N VAL A 502 -4.61 22.54 17.70
CA VAL A 502 -3.17 22.78 17.69
C VAL A 502 -2.85 24.10 16.99
N PHE A 503 -3.69 24.54 16.06
CA PHE A 503 -3.52 25.79 15.33
C PHE A 503 -4.30 26.95 15.98
N GLU A 504 -5.52 26.70 16.48
CA GLU A 504 -6.34 27.75 17.13
C GLU A 504 -5.76 28.22 18.46
N ASN A 505 -5.23 27.30 19.28
CA ASN A 505 -4.67 27.63 20.59
C ASN A 505 -3.25 28.19 20.44
N GLN A 506 -3.03 29.42 20.92
CA GLN A 506 -1.73 30.10 20.78
C GLN A 506 -0.56 29.34 21.42
N ASP A 507 -0.77 28.70 22.58
CA ASP A 507 0.28 27.92 23.24
C ASP A 507 0.61 26.65 22.45
N LEU A 508 -0.41 25.90 22.02
CA LEU A 508 -0.21 24.70 21.22
C LEU A 508 0.40 25.02 19.85
N ARG A 509 -0.01 26.12 19.20
CA ARG A 509 0.55 26.55 17.92
C ARG A 509 2.01 26.91 18.05
N ASN A 510 2.38 27.61 19.13
CA ASN A 510 3.78 27.89 19.43
C ASN A 510 4.59 26.62 19.73
N ARG A 511 4.01 25.66 20.47
CA ARG A 511 4.67 24.36 20.71
C ARG A 511 4.83 23.53 19.43
N ASN A 512 3.84 23.56 18.53
CA ASN A 512 3.95 22.94 17.19
C ASN A 512 5.10 23.55 16.38
N PHE A 513 5.16 24.88 16.32
CA PHE A 513 6.27 25.59 15.68
C PHE A 513 7.63 25.18 16.27
N LEU A 514 7.75 25.19 17.61
CA LEU A 514 9.00 24.81 18.29
C LEU A 514 9.37 23.35 18.05
N ALA A 515 8.39 22.44 18.00
CA ALA A 515 8.63 21.05 17.67
C ALA A 515 9.18 20.94 16.23
N GLN A 516 8.50 21.50 15.22
CA GLN A 516 8.98 21.41 13.84
C GLN A 516 10.37 22.02 13.66
N LYS A 517 10.67 23.11 14.36
CA LYS A 517 12.02 23.68 14.43
C LYS A 517 13.03 22.72 15.04
N ASP A 518 12.73 22.11 16.19
CA ASP A 518 13.61 21.15 16.87
C ASP A 518 13.90 19.92 16.00
N ALA A 519 12.93 19.46 15.20
CA ALA A 519 13.14 18.38 14.24
C ALA A 519 14.27 18.74 13.26
N VAL A 520 14.16 19.91 12.62
CA VAL A 520 15.15 20.40 11.65
C VAL A 520 16.51 20.65 12.31
N ASP A 521 16.54 21.26 13.50
CA ASP A 521 17.78 21.50 14.25
C ASP A 521 18.49 20.18 14.63
N LYS A 522 17.77 19.05 14.65
CA LYS A 522 18.31 17.70 14.88
C LYS A 522 18.57 16.89 13.61
N GLY A 523 18.40 17.50 12.42
CA GLY A 523 18.64 16.84 11.14
C GLY A 523 17.51 15.93 10.67
N LEU A 524 16.31 16.04 11.25
CA LEU A 524 15.10 15.47 10.67
C LEU A 524 14.53 16.44 9.63
N PHE A 525 13.81 15.91 8.66
CA PHE A 525 13.05 16.72 7.71
C PHE A 525 11.56 16.42 7.82
N ILE A 526 10.75 17.39 7.40
CA ILE A 526 9.31 17.36 7.55
C ILE A 526 8.65 17.49 6.19
N MET A 527 7.63 16.68 5.96
CA MET A 527 6.62 16.89 4.92
C MET A 527 5.29 17.18 5.61
N GLY A 528 4.66 18.29 5.27
CA GLY A 528 3.37 18.65 5.85
C GLY A 528 2.32 18.90 4.79
N PHE A 529 1.09 18.51 5.13
CA PHE A 529 -0.07 18.56 4.25
C PHE A 529 -1.22 19.28 4.94
N HIS A 530 -1.97 20.08 4.18
CA HIS A 530 -3.30 20.56 4.55
C HIS A 530 -4.33 19.43 4.37
N ILE A 531 -5.25 19.25 5.32
CA ILE A 531 -6.18 18.11 5.31
C ILE A 531 -7.65 18.54 5.40
N SER A 532 -8.17 18.88 6.60
CA SER A 532 -9.63 19.02 6.79
C SER A 532 -10.11 20.46 6.53
N GLY A 533 -10.85 20.67 5.43
CA GLY A 533 -11.37 21.98 5.04
C GLY A 533 -12.85 22.22 5.36
N LYS A 534 -13.69 22.30 4.33
CA LYS A 534 -15.13 22.65 4.38
C LYS A 534 -15.98 21.58 3.68
N GLY A 535 -17.31 21.74 3.71
CA GLY A 535 -18.23 20.97 2.85
C GLY A 535 -18.31 19.48 3.21
N SER A 536 -18.30 18.60 2.21
CA SER A 536 -18.41 17.14 2.40
C SER A 536 -17.29 16.52 3.22
N ALA A 537 -16.14 17.20 3.35
CA ALA A 537 -15.06 16.78 4.24
C ALA A 537 -15.44 16.85 5.74
N VAL A 538 -16.46 17.65 6.10
CA VAL A 538 -16.84 17.95 7.50
C VAL A 538 -18.04 17.11 7.98
N GLU A 539 -18.79 16.50 7.06
CA GLU A 539 -19.88 15.55 7.36
C GLU A 539 -19.56 14.16 6.78
N PRO A 540 -18.49 13.51 7.27
CA PRO A 540 -18.01 12.25 6.70
C PRO A 540 -19.01 11.11 6.87
N PRO A 541 -18.98 10.08 6.00
CA PRO A 541 -19.77 8.88 6.19
C PRO A 541 -19.43 8.20 7.53
N THR A 542 -20.45 7.88 8.33
CA THR A 542 -20.29 7.16 9.61
C THR A 542 -20.27 5.63 9.45
N ASN A 543 -20.45 5.17 8.21
CA ASN A 543 -20.52 3.77 7.84
C ASN A 543 -19.19 3.21 7.29
N ILE A 544 -18.07 3.87 7.58
CA ILE A 544 -16.70 3.41 7.27
C ILE A 544 -15.80 3.50 8.52
N ALA A 545 -14.64 2.84 8.49
CA ALA A 545 -13.71 2.72 9.61
C ALA A 545 -12.51 3.67 9.55
N VAL A 546 -12.52 4.70 8.69
CA VAL A 546 -11.47 5.73 8.65
C VAL A 546 -11.22 6.27 10.05
N LEU A 547 -9.95 6.34 10.44
CA LEU A 547 -9.51 6.85 11.74
C LEU A 547 -10.22 8.18 12.07
N PRO A 548 -10.99 8.27 13.18
CA PRO A 548 -11.79 9.47 13.47
C PRO A 548 -10.97 10.76 13.59
N ALA A 549 -9.69 10.69 13.95
CA ALA A 549 -8.81 11.86 14.05
C ALA A 549 -8.69 12.63 12.72
N TRP A 550 -8.86 11.98 11.57
CA TRP A 550 -8.90 12.65 10.27
C TRP A 550 -9.96 13.74 10.16
N ARG A 551 -11.03 13.67 10.96
CA ARG A 551 -12.17 14.60 10.86
C ARG A 551 -11.89 15.94 11.52
N ASP A 552 -10.92 15.98 12.43
CA ASP A 552 -10.49 17.20 13.12
C ASP A 552 -9.07 17.65 12.69
N ALA A 553 -8.36 16.84 11.91
CA ALA A 553 -6.99 17.10 11.50
C ALA A 553 -6.89 18.22 10.46
N LEU A 554 -6.36 19.38 10.86
CA LEU A 554 -5.97 20.42 9.91
C LEU A 554 -4.73 20.01 9.12
N SER A 555 -3.81 19.29 9.74
CA SER A 555 -2.58 18.87 9.10
C SER A 555 -2.28 17.39 9.28
N HIS A 556 -1.73 16.78 8.24
CA HIS A 556 -0.98 15.54 8.32
C HIS A 556 0.50 15.91 8.19
N VAL A 557 1.29 15.55 9.20
CA VAL A 557 2.72 15.87 9.26
C VAL A 557 3.50 14.57 9.28
N ILE A 558 4.38 14.39 8.31
CA ILE A 558 5.38 13.33 8.25
C ILE A 558 6.71 13.91 8.68
N VAL A 559 7.42 13.20 9.55
CA VAL A 559 8.80 13.49 9.94
C VAL A 559 9.65 12.29 9.57
N ALA A 560 10.81 12.55 8.97
CA ALA A 560 11.67 11.51 8.48
C ALA A 560 13.13 11.76 8.83
N THR A 561 13.85 10.65 8.93
CA THR A 561 15.31 10.58 9.12
C THR A 561 15.92 9.92 7.89
N GLU A 562 17.18 10.23 7.60
CA GLU A 562 17.91 9.68 6.46
C GLU A 562 19.21 8.97 6.86
N TRP A 563 19.74 8.18 5.94
CA TRP A 563 21.05 7.53 5.95
C TRP A 563 21.47 7.18 4.51
N ASP A 564 22.63 6.56 4.31
CA ASP A 564 23.10 6.19 2.95
C ASP A 564 22.78 4.74 2.58
N PHE A 565 22.66 4.41 1.28
CA PHE A 565 22.47 3.05 0.75
C PHE A 565 23.51 2.02 1.24
N THR A 566 24.67 2.46 1.74
CA THR A 566 25.72 1.57 2.27
C THR A 566 25.73 1.49 3.80
N SER A 567 24.78 2.13 4.47
CA SER A 567 24.67 2.16 5.93
C SER A 567 24.38 0.78 6.52
N SER A 568 24.99 0.49 7.67
CA SER A 568 24.76 -0.74 8.42
C SER A 568 23.35 -0.80 9.00
N TRP A 569 22.88 -2.02 9.29
CA TRP A 569 21.64 -2.21 10.04
C TRP A 569 21.66 -1.53 11.41
N GLU A 570 22.82 -1.36 12.05
CA GLU A 570 22.96 -0.61 13.31
C GLU A 570 22.63 0.87 13.11
N THR A 571 23.15 1.50 12.05
CA THR A 571 22.81 2.89 11.70
C THR A 571 21.32 3.02 11.42
N VAL A 572 20.78 2.15 10.55
CA VAL A 572 19.36 2.14 10.19
C VAL A 572 18.47 2.00 11.43
N TYR A 573 18.81 1.06 12.32
CA TYR A 573 18.10 0.82 13.58
C TYR A 573 18.11 2.04 14.49
N ASN A 574 19.29 2.63 14.74
CA ASN A 574 19.43 3.78 15.62
C ASN A 574 18.72 5.02 15.07
N SER A 575 18.84 5.31 13.77
CA SER A 575 18.11 6.42 13.14
C SER A 575 16.60 6.19 13.18
N SER A 576 16.14 4.96 12.92
CA SER A 576 14.73 4.60 13.00
C SER A 576 14.14 4.84 14.40
N LEU A 577 14.84 4.42 15.46
CA LEU A 577 14.41 4.69 16.83
C LEU A 577 14.45 6.19 17.14
N PHE A 578 15.46 6.90 16.66
CA PHE A 578 15.59 8.33 16.88
C PHE A 578 14.36 9.10 16.39
N VAL A 579 13.89 8.84 15.16
CA VAL A 579 12.65 9.48 14.66
C VAL A 579 11.41 8.99 15.43
N THR A 580 11.33 7.69 15.77
CA THR A 580 10.21 7.12 16.54
C THR A 580 10.03 7.82 17.89
N ASP A 581 11.15 8.01 18.62
CA ASP A 581 11.21 8.64 19.93
C ASP A 581 10.95 10.14 19.82
N TRP A 582 11.51 10.79 18.80
CA TRP A 582 11.33 12.24 18.58
C TRP A 582 9.84 12.61 18.40
N MET A 583 9.05 11.73 17.77
CA MET A 583 7.62 11.96 17.53
C MET A 583 6.81 12.22 18.80
N ASP A 584 7.31 11.89 20.00
CA ASP A 584 6.68 12.27 21.27
C ASP A 584 6.41 13.78 21.36
N ALA A 585 7.27 14.62 20.77
CA ALA A 585 7.06 16.07 20.70
C ALA A 585 5.72 16.44 20.02
N LEU A 586 5.32 15.71 18.98
CA LEU A 586 4.04 15.90 18.30
C LEU A 586 2.89 15.15 19.00
N ARG A 587 3.16 13.98 19.59
CA ARG A 587 2.15 13.23 20.38
C ARG A 587 1.68 14.04 21.60
N GLU A 588 2.59 14.73 22.29
CA GLU A 588 2.29 15.53 23.49
C GLU A 588 1.34 16.72 23.23
N ILE A 589 1.42 17.34 22.05
CA ILE A 589 0.52 18.45 21.68
C ILE A 589 -0.78 17.98 21.03
N SER A 590 -0.89 16.68 20.70
CA SER A 590 -2.04 16.08 20.02
C SER A 590 -2.43 14.70 20.60
N PRO A 591 -2.54 14.52 21.94
CA PRO A 591 -2.59 13.19 22.57
C PRO A 591 -3.77 12.32 22.13
N ASP A 592 -4.92 12.93 21.88
CA ASP A 592 -6.16 12.23 21.47
C ASP A 592 -6.28 12.04 19.94
N SER A 593 -5.29 12.51 19.17
CA SER A 593 -5.22 12.36 17.72
C SER A 593 -4.67 10.98 17.33
N GLY A 594 -4.18 10.84 16.10
CA GLY A 594 -3.53 9.63 15.62
C GLY A 594 -2.53 9.91 14.50
N ALA A 595 -2.24 8.88 13.71
CA ALA A 595 -1.28 8.89 12.62
C ALA A 595 -1.85 8.14 11.41
N TYR A 596 -1.37 8.46 10.21
CA TYR A 596 -1.86 7.82 9.01
C TYR A 596 -1.15 6.49 8.77
N MET A 597 -1.88 5.37 8.83
CA MET A 597 -1.30 4.02 8.74
C MET A 597 -0.53 3.69 7.45
N ASN A 598 -0.79 4.41 6.35
CA ASN A 598 -0.09 4.17 5.08
C ASN A 598 1.23 4.94 5.00
N GLU A 599 1.34 6.06 5.71
CA GLU A 599 2.53 6.92 5.82
C GLU A 599 2.92 7.03 7.31
N GLY A 600 2.82 5.91 8.02
CA GLY A 600 2.97 5.83 9.47
C GLY A 600 4.25 5.10 9.84
N ASP A 601 4.69 5.25 11.08
CA ASP A 601 5.85 4.54 11.58
C ASP A 601 5.52 3.07 11.85
N LEU A 602 6.29 2.15 11.28
CA LEU A 602 6.25 0.72 11.63
C LEU A 602 6.39 0.48 13.14
N LEU A 603 7.11 1.35 13.84
CA LEU A 603 7.40 1.28 15.28
C LEU A 603 6.46 2.15 16.12
N GLU A 604 5.40 2.70 15.53
CA GLU A 604 4.47 3.57 16.23
C GLU A 604 4.00 2.91 17.54
N PRO A 605 4.28 3.52 18.70
CA PRO A 605 3.86 2.98 19.97
C PRO A 605 2.33 2.97 20.02
N ASN A 606 1.75 1.84 20.43
CA ASN A 606 0.29 1.68 20.48
C ASN A 606 -0.38 1.97 19.13
N PHE A 607 0.18 1.41 18.05
CA PHE A 607 -0.34 1.57 16.68
C PHE A 607 -1.85 1.32 16.57
N GLN A 608 -2.43 0.49 17.44
CA GLN A 608 -3.87 0.28 17.54
C GLN A 608 -4.65 1.59 17.73
N GLN A 609 -4.22 2.41 18.70
CA GLN A 609 -4.80 3.72 18.94
C GLN A 609 -4.40 4.69 17.83
N ALA A 610 -3.13 4.72 17.45
CA ALA A 610 -2.63 5.73 16.52
C ALA A 610 -3.27 5.59 15.12
N PHE A 611 -3.41 4.37 14.61
CA PHE A 611 -3.87 4.11 13.24
C PHE A 611 -5.37 3.87 13.12
N TYR A 612 -6.03 3.42 14.19
CA TYR A 612 -7.44 3.04 14.15
C TYR A 612 -8.30 3.70 15.23
N GLY A 613 -7.70 4.21 16.30
CA GLY A 613 -8.39 4.90 17.39
C GLY A 613 -9.53 4.09 17.98
N ALA A 614 -10.68 4.74 18.17
CA ALA A 614 -11.87 4.11 18.73
C ALA A 614 -12.46 2.96 17.88
N ASN A 615 -12.05 2.84 16.60
CA ASN A 615 -12.53 1.77 15.72
C ASN A 615 -11.85 0.42 16.00
N TYR A 616 -10.69 0.41 16.65
CA TYR A 616 -9.85 -0.78 16.76
C TYR A 616 -10.54 -2.00 17.39
N PRO A 617 -11.27 -1.90 18.52
CA PRO A 617 -11.89 -3.07 19.13
C PRO A 617 -12.86 -3.80 18.18
N ARG A 618 -13.64 -3.03 17.42
CA ARG A 618 -14.57 -3.58 16.42
C ARG A 618 -13.84 -4.13 15.20
N LEU A 619 -12.78 -3.45 14.73
CA LEU A 619 -11.95 -3.96 13.65
C LEU A 619 -11.32 -5.31 14.00
N TYR A 620 -10.80 -5.45 15.22
CA TYR A 620 -10.23 -6.71 15.71
C TYR A 620 -11.28 -7.82 15.82
N GLU A 621 -12.47 -7.52 16.36
CA GLU A 621 -13.59 -8.49 16.39
C GLU A 621 -13.94 -9.01 14.98
N LEU A 622 -14.03 -8.10 14.00
CA LEU A 622 -14.31 -8.48 12.61
C LEU A 622 -13.16 -9.24 11.96
N LYS A 623 -11.90 -8.90 12.29
CA LYS A 623 -10.72 -9.66 11.87
C LYS A 623 -10.81 -11.10 12.34
N GLN A 624 -11.17 -11.34 13.59
CA GLN A 624 -11.34 -12.71 14.12
C GLN A 624 -12.56 -13.42 13.53
N LYS A 625 -13.62 -12.69 13.16
CA LYS A 625 -14.78 -13.25 12.44
C LYS A 625 -14.43 -13.72 11.03
N TYR A 626 -13.77 -12.85 10.24
CA TYR A 626 -13.56 -13.08 8.82
C TYR A 626 -12.26 -13.82 8.49
N ASP A 627 -11.23 -13.69 9.32
CA ASP A 627 -9.96 -14.38 9.16
C ASP A 627 -9.41 -14.87 10.52
N PRO A 628 -10.11 -15.83 11.16
CA PRO A 628 -9.67 -16.41 12.43
C PRO A 628 -8.34 -17.16 12.33
N THR A 629 -7.86 -17.44 11.11
CA THR A 629 -6.61 -18.19 10.88
C THR A 629 -5.38 -17.31 10.73
N GLY A 630 -5.56 -15.98 10.66
CA GLY A 630 -4.49 -15.04 10.30
C GLY A 630 -3.87 -15.37 8.94
N LEU A 631 -4.71 -15.64 7.93
CA LEU A 631 -4.28 -15.83 6.55
C LEU A 631 -3.72 -14.53 5.97
N PHE A 632 -4.48 -13.45 6.13
CA PHE A 632 -4.08 -12.11 5.74
C PHE A 632 -3.32 -11.47 6.89
N PHE A 633 -2.07 -11.13 6.63
CA PHE A 633 -1.20 -10.50 7.60
C PHE A 633 -0.43 -9.40 6.91
N ALA A 634 -0.27 -8.29 7.61
CA ALA A 634 0.70 -7.27 7.29
C ALA A 634 1.13 -6.58 8.59
N LEU A 635 2.36 -6.08 8.65
CA LEU A 635 2.84 -5.37 9.83
C LEU A 635 1.96 -4.15 10.10
N THR A 636 1.61 -3.91 11.38
CA THR A 636 0.69 -2.87 11.87
C THR A 636 -0.77 -2.97 11.39
N ALA A 637 -1.12 -3.98 10.59
CA ALA A 637 -2.51 -4.23 10.22
C ALA A 637 -3.34 -4.69 11.43
N VAL A 638 -4.67 -4.59 11.32
CA VAL A 638 -5.60 -5.10 12.33
C VAL A 638 -5.33 -6.59 12.63
N GLY A 639 -5.10 -6.92 13.91
CA GLY A 639 -4.78 -8.28 14.36
C GLY A 639 -3.34 -8.73 14.10
N SER A 640 -2.46 -7.84 13.63
CA SER A 640 -1.04 -8.17 13.40
C SER A 640 -0.27 -8.46 14.69
N GLU A 641 -0.75 -7.97 15.84
CA GLU A 641 -0.16 -8.18 17.16
C GLU A 641 -0.22 -9.64 17.65
N ASP A 642 -1.09 -10.46 17.05
CA ASP A 642 -1.17 -11.91 17.29
C ASP A 642 0.02 -12.67 16.64
N TRP A 643 0.80 -11.98 15.81
CA TRP A 643 1.89 -12.55 15.01
C TRP A 643 3.20 -11.76 15.19
N GLU A 644 4.30 -12.40 14.84
CA GLU A 644 5.62 -11.81 14.74
C GLU A 644 6.34 -12.29 13.49
N VAL A 645 7.12 -11.41 12.86
CA VAL A 645 8.08 -11.82 11.83
C VAL A 645 9.42 -12.07 12.51
N GLN A 646 9.85 -13.33 12.53
CA GLN A 646 11.16 -13.72 13.01
C GLN A 646 12.19 -13.40 11.92
N VAL A 647 12.56 -12.11 11.85
CA VAL A 647 13.46 -11.55 10.85
C VAL A 647 14.84 -12.23 10.90
N THR A 648 15.48 -12.37 9.74
CA THR A 648 16.85 -12.91 9.63
C THR A 648 17.94 -11.84 9.68
N ASP A 649 17.54 -10.58 9.56
CA ASP A 649 18.43 -9.42 9.71
C ASP A 649 18.78 -9.21 11.19
N PRO A 650 19.88 -8.50 11.50
CA PRO A 650 20.28 -8.17 12.88
C PRO A 650 19.38 -7.06 13.47
N LEU A 651 18.07 -7.26 13.41
CA LEU A 651 17.02 -6.37 13.89
C LEU A 651 16.08 -7.14 14.83
N PRO A 652 15.32 -6.44 15.68
CA PRO A 652 14.25 -7.07 16.45
C PRO A 652 13.16 -7.66 15.53
N TYR A 653 12.37 -8.59 16.08
CA TYR A 653 11.25 -9.16 15.34
C TYR A 653 10.25 -8.10 14.88
N SER A 654 9.62 -8.37 13.74
CA SER A 654 8.62 -7.51 13.11
C SER A 654 9.13 -6.11 12.70
N TRP A 655 10.44 -5.95 12.49
CA TRP A 655 11.03 -4.74 11.93
C TRP A 655 11.05 -4.68 10.40
N ASN A 656 10.87 -5.81 9.74
CA ASN A 656 10.72 -5.93 8.29
C ASN A 656 10.05 -7.27 7.97
N ASN A 657 9.97 -7.62 6.69
CA ASN A 657 9.30 -8.82 6.19
C ASN A 657 10.25 -9.96 5.78
N ASN A 658 11.56 -9.81 6.01
CA ASN A 658 12.61 -10.79 5.70
C ASN A 658 12.75 -11.87 6.80
N GLY A 659 11.67 -12.57 7.10
CA GLY A 659 11.64 -13.55 8.18
C GLY A 659 10.46 -14.52 8.14
N ARG A 660 10.52 -15.54 9.01
CA ARG A 660 9.39 -16.48 9.17
C ARG A 660 8.27 -15.79 9.93
N LEU A 661 7.05 -15.85 9.40
CA LEU A 661 5.86 -15.38 10.11
C LEU A 661 5.39 -16.44 11.11
N CYS A 662 5.38 -16.09 12.39
CA CYS A 662 5.01 -16.96 13.50
C CYS A 662 3.96 -16.32 14.40
N PRO A 663 3.13 -17.11 15.10
CA PRO A 663 2.28 -16.58 16.15
C PRO A 663 3.15 -16.07 17.29
N ARG A 664 2.77 -14.94 17.89
CA ARG A 664 3.51 -14.40 19.04
C ARG A 664 3.31 -15.31 20.25
N SER A 665 4.39 -15.74 20.90
CA SER A 665 4.27 -16.51 22.15
C SER A 665 3.69 -15.61 23.25
N SER A 666 2.57 -16.02 23.84
CA SER A 666 1.91 -15.35 24.96
C SER A 666 2.78 -15.22 26.20
#